data_AF-A0A8J1VVD5-F1
#
_entry.id   AF-A0A8J1VVD5-F1
#
_cell.length_a   1.000
_cell.length_b   1.000
_cell.length_c   1.000
_cell.angle_alpha   90.00
_cell.angle_beta   90.00
_cell.angle_gamma   90.00
#
_symmetry.space_group_name_H-M   'P 1'
#
loop_
_entity.id
_entity.type
_entity.pdbx_description
1 polymer ?
#
loop_
_entity_poly.entity_id
_entity_poly.type
_entity_poly.pdbx_seq_one_letter_code
_entity_poly.pdbx_strand_id
1 'polypeptide(L)'
;MSLFLRRLHDHFSQDDAELSTLPSALAHQAAESLGSARVESSEEWIQQRLHLDSLLSQRSDDSLCQALKTFGKIVDTLDMYAPMLKGLHEVHAYTCEKLESLVLDRSVSARHGSAAAYLHGQATAMSTSTAEAVATTVDNLLLRGDAHAANLVLCVLLGVERSNTLLFETNLPVFLRQVQVVAFAGKDIMVARESLLSAMRLYSPSEKATMCPLILQSTHAIFAASLKLCETMHTQMEGLDWVCFIIQHTPMMLRLDLRAQCPDTCNPVVVFATLHSAFPLCTAEAQIALCGALPILTTWDTSAFCCGSQVERAVLFMLALPEEIKTHAMDGLGQLASVVLHQFEPFLSIVSPLALDTVKQPNSPKHQKAAQRLLGRLLAALGPITLDTFVEYLHCSPSMLLADIGLLEMIATLLPNLARRTIQTLTDIVDDLMSGKSRSYEHQTVLHALSTFPLDDPQLGQRAQRLVLWSLHEEKGKQVVMAALQLALNPHVATSSIMRRLTFQAAQLLLADDPQIVHVALSVLSNPGLAGMLDERSCSMILLALHQSLEPSIQIVAAKLLTHLATAHRAIVQPLAWSHIRQSLSLMDFLQTVDPTRAIIEACIISNLLPALPPSLHQKYVGPVKELILSGLQRSSEGHTLSLIFQGLANLAQSEGWGSAQQSELAIDLLEMSQEIPKDSQHAALHAIARLLSVPKDGLDVYNLLITVHATFGGRHAELEPDLKALVSGIYGHLGTVERNPVISRDSKAAIDRENSVYTSDSVSLSQVAEVRDRSGAESETHINWLVTKNLINAMVPAHKASEDRAIILEIMTSLGILQPSAISTLIPDLPLLIMRELRLALRSRDTKRDSTPVGATLLFLASALHTSPSWLQEYWMEAAEMMAECITTGEALSVLRGLDVVLSAVSE
;
A
#
# COMPACT_ATOMS: atom_id res chain seq x y z
N MET A 1 -9.36 12.79 8.35
CA MET A 1 -10.67 13.44 8.16
C MET A 1 -11.03 14.17 9.44
N SER A 2 -11.27 15.48 9.38
CA SER A 2 -11.69 16.27 10.54
C SER A 2 -13.02 15.80 11.11
N LEU A 3 -13.32 16.26 12.32
CA LEU A 3 -14.56 15.99 13.04
C LEU A 3 -15.81 16.49 12.28
N PHE A 4 -15.69 17.53 11.44
CA PHE A 4 -16.77 18.03 10.58
C PHE A 4 -17.04 17.10 9.40
N LEU A 5 -15.99 16.73 8.63
CA LEU A 5 -16.14 15.78 7.52
C LEU A 5 -16.51 14.37 8.01
N ARG A 6 -16.01 13.93 9.16
CA ARG A 6 -16.47 12.69 9.81
C ARG A 6 -17.90 12.81 10.29
N ARG A 7 -18.32 13.90 10.94
CA ARG A 7 -19.72 14.08 11.33
C ARG A 7 -20.64 14.12 10.13
N LEU A 8 -20.24 14.74 9.02
CA LEU A 8 -21.00 14.69 7.77
C LEU A 8 -21.03 13.28 7.20
N HIS A 9 -19.88 12.61 7.10
CA HIS A 9 -19.78 11.24 6.59
C HIS A 9 -20.56 10.23 7.45
N ASP A 10 -20.34 10.21 8.76
CA ASP A 10 -21.06 9.38 9.75
C ASP A 10 -22.57 9.69 9.77
N HIS A 11 -22.96 10.93 9.46
CA HIS A 11 -24.37 11.32 9.32
C HIS A 11 -25.00 10.81 8.01
N PHE A 12 -24.20 10.61 6.95
CA PHE A 12 -24.63 10.07 5.66
C PHE A 12 -24.50 8.53 5.55
N SER A 13 -23.64 7.90 6.35
CA SER A 13 -23.29 6.48 6.27
C SER A 13 -24.05 5.57 7.26
N GLN A 14 -25.13 6.04 7.89
CA GLN A 14 -26.04 5.14 8.62
C GLN A 14 -26.88 4.31 7.63
N ASP A 15 -26.89 2.99 7.84
CA ASP A 15 -27.59 1.99 7.03
C ASP A 15 -29.12 2.11 7.15
N ASP A 16 -29.69 3.10 6.46
CA ASP A 16 -31.12 3.13 6.16
C ASP A 16 -31.39 2.13 5.01
N ALA A 17 -32.05 1.01 5.34
CA ALA A 17 -32.32 -0.10 4.42
C ALA A 17 -33.07 0.34 3.13
N GLU A 18 -33.91 1.37 3.21
CA GLU A 18 -34.65 1.94 2.07
C GLU A 18 -33.76 2.70 1.07
N LEU A 19 -32.57 3.15 1.51
CA LEU A 19 -31.63 3.90 0.68
C LEU A 19 -30.54 3.01 0.06
N SER A 20 -30.56 1.70 0.31
CA SER A 20 -29.58 0.73 -0.22
C SER A 20 -29.85 0.33 -1.68
N THR A 21 -31.09 0.49 -2.15
CA THR A 21 -31.55 0.16 -3.51
C THR A 21 -31.32 1.29 -4.51
N LEU A 22 -31.02 2.50 -4.03
CA LEU A 22 -30.89 3.71 -4.84
C LEU A 22 -29.63 3.71 -5.75
N PRO A 23 -28.45 3.23 -5.30
CA PRO A 23 -27.30 3.07 -6.18
C PRO A 23 -27.52 2.06 -7.30
N SER A 24 -28.23 0.95 -7.04
CA SER A 24 -28.58 -0.05 -8.07
C SER A 24 -29.59 0.48 -9.09
N ALA A 25 -30.58 1.28 -8.66
CA ALA A 25 -31.56 1.92 -9.52
C ALA A 25 -30.92 2.92 -10.50
N LEU A 26 -30.01 3.76 -9.98
CA LEU A 26 -29.26 4.73 -10.79
C LEU A 26 -28.25 4.05 -11.73
N ALA A 27 -27.63 2.94 -11.29
CA ALA A 27 -26.77 2.11 -12.14
C ALA A 27 -27.55 1.46 -13.30
N HIS A 28 -28.77 1.00 -13.03
CA HIS A 28 -29.67 0.44 -14.05
C HIS A 28 -30.05 1.51 -15.09
N GLN A 29 -30.41 2.71 -14.64
CA GLN A 29 -30.72 3.85 -15.52
C GLN A 29 -29.51 4.29 -16.37
N ALA A 30 -28.30 4.28 -15.81
CA ALA A 30 -27.08 4.54 -16.56
C ALA A 30 -26.82 3.47 -17.65
N ALA A 31 -27.07 2.19 -17.33
CA ALA A 31 -26.89 1.08 -18.26
C ALA A 31 -27.93 1.06 -19.41
N GLU A 32 -29.20 1.33 -19.13
CA GLU A 32 -30.27 1.39 -20.15
C GLU A 32 -30.06 2.53 -21.16
N SER A 33 -29.48 3.64 -20.71
CA SER A 33 -29.21 4.82 -21.56
C SER A 33 -28.18 4.57 -22.67
N LEU A 34 -27.36 3.51 -22.57
CA LEU A 34 -26.40 3.11 -23.60
C LEU A 34 -27.06 2.36 -24.78
N GLY A 35 -28.29 1.85 -24.59
CA GLY A 35 -28.99 1.00 -25.56
C GLY A 35 -30.11 1.67 -26.36
N SER A 36 -30.65 2.82 -25.93
CA SER A 36 -31.81 3.43 -26.59
C SER A 36 -31.72 4.96 -26.73
N ALA A 37 -32.17 5.49 -27.87
CA ALA A 37 -32.16 6.94 -28.18
C ALA A 37 -33.32 7.72 -27.52
N ARG A 38 -34.06 7.12 -26.59
CA ARG A 38 -35.12 7.78 -25.82
C ARG A 38 -34.86 7.56 -24.34
N VAL A 39 -34.52 8.64 -23.65
CA VAL A 39 -34.34 8.68 -22.20
C VAL A 39 -35.73 8.69 -21.57
N GLU A 40 -36.25 7.52 -21.21
CA GLU A 40 -37.36 7.44 -20.25
C GLU A 40 -36.74 7.33 -18.86
N SER A 41 -37.02 8.31 -17.99
CA SER A 41 -36.58 8.31 -16.60
C SER A 41 -37.12 7.07 -15.89
N SER A 42 -36.26 6.32 -15.17
CA SER A 42 -36.68 5.10 -14.48
C SER A 42 -37.86 5.38 -13.52
N GLU A 43 -38.84 4.48 -13.47
CA GLU A 43 -40.00 4.63 -12.56
C GLU A 43 -39.56 4.77 -11.10
N GLU A 44 -38.44 4.12 -10.74
CA GLU A 44 -37.81 4.22 -9.43
C GLU A 44 -37.25 5.62 -9.14
N TRP A 45 -36.63 6.30 -10.12
CA TRP A 45 -36.19 7.69 -9.96
C TRP A 45 -37.37 8.66 -9.83
N ILE A 46 -38.45 8.46 -10.59
CA ILE A 46 -39.65 9.32 -10.49
C ILE A 46 -40.27 9.21 -9.09
N GLN A 47 -40.37 8.00 -8.53
CA GLN A 47 -40.87 7.78 -7.17
C GLN A 47 -39.97 8.43 -6.11
N GLN A 48 -38.64 8.30 -6.26
CA GLN A 48 -37.66 8.95 -5.38
C GLN A 48 -37.71 10.49 -5.48
N ARG A 49 -37.90 11.03 -6.69
CA ARG A 49 -38.08 12.46 -6.92
C ARG A 49 -39.33 12.99 -6.23
N LEU A 50 -40.47 12.30 -6.37
CA LEU A 50 -41.73 12.68 -5.70
C LEU A 50 -41.61 12.59 -4.18
N HIS A 51 -40.88 11.60 -3.67
CA HIS A 51 -40.59 11.46 -2.26
C HIS A 51 -39.70 12.62 -1.75
N LEU A 52 -38.62 12.96 -2.46
CA LEU A 52 -37.77 14.12 -2.16
C LEU A 52 -38.53 15.44 -2.18
N ASP A 53 -39.36 15.68 -3.21
CA ASP A 53 -40.20 16.88 -3.27
C ASP A 53 -41.20 16.94 -2.10
N SER A 54 -41.73 15.79 -1.66
CA SER A 54 -42.60 15.71 -0.48
C SER A 54 -41.87 16.05 0.82
N LEU A 55 -40.64 15.56 1.00
CA LEU A 55 -39.80 15.86 2.17
C LEU A 55 -39.38 17.33 2.21
N LEU A 56 -38.96 17.87 1.06
CA LEU A 56 -38.57 19.29 0.94
C LEU A 56 -39.76 20.24 1.17
N SER A 57 -40.99 19.81 0.86
CA SER A 57 -42.21 20.60 1.11
C SER A 57 -42.59 20.67 2.59
N GLN A 58 -42.22 19.67 3.40
CA GLN A 58 -42.57 19.58 4.82
C GLN A 58 -41.75 20.53 5.70
N ARG A 59 -40.54 20.92 5.27
CA ARG A 59 -39.64 21.91 5.90
C ARG A 59 -39.39 21.70 7.41
N SER A 60 -39.56 20.49 7.93
CA SER A 60 -39.17 20.14 9.30
C SER A 60 -37.69 19.75 9.34
N ASP A 61 -37.00 19.96 10.47
CA ASP A 61 -35.58 19.59 10.60
C ASP A 61 -35.33 18.10 10.31
N ASP A 62 -36.26 17.21 10.71
CA ASP A 62 -36.16 15.77 10.44
C ASP A 62 -36.36 15.44 8.95
N SER A 63 -37.31 16.10 8.28
CA SER A 63 -37.54 15.92 6.83
C SER A 63 -36.37 16.43 5.98
N LEU A 64 -35.75 17.55 6.39
CA LEU A 64 -34.57 18.11 5.74
C LEU A 64 -33.34 17.23 5.95
N CYS A 65 -33.18 16.67 7.15
CA CYS A 65 -32.13 15.69 7.46
C CYS A 65 -32.25 14.45 6.55
N GLN A 66 -33.45 13.88 6.42
CA GLN A 66 -33.69 12.75 5.52
C GLN A 66 -33.44 13.11 4.04
N ALA A 67 -33.90 14.27 3.58
CA ALA A 67 -33.66 14.73 2.22
C ALA A 67 -32.15 14.90 1.92
N LEU A 68 -31.38 15.49 2.84
CA LEU A 68 -29.93 15.67 2.69
C LEU A 68 -29.17 14.35 2.70
N LYS A 69 -29.61 13.34 3.47
CA LYS A 69 -29.05 11.97 3.40
C LYS A 69 -29.24 11.35 2.03
N THR A 70 -30.45 11.47 1.47
CA THR A 70 -30.75 10.96 0.13
C THR A 70 -29.94 11.69 -0.94
N PHE A 71 -29.81 13.03 -0.86
CA PHE A 71 -28.93 13.79 -1.75
C PHE A 71 -27.46 13.39 -1.61
N GLY A 72 -26.95 13.13 -0.40
CA GLY A 72 -25.60 12.65 -0.19
C GLY A 72 -25.30 11.34 -0.94
N LYS A 73 -26.21 10.36 -0.85
CA LYS A 73 -26.09 9.09 -1.57
C LYS A 73 -26.22 9.25 -3.09
N ILE A 74 -27.10 10.13 -3.57
CA ILE A 74 -27.21 10.47 -4.99
C ILE A 74 -25.90 11.07 -5.50
N VAL A 75 -25.33 12.04 -4.77
CA VAL A 75 -24.06 12.71 -5.13
C VAL A 75 -22.89 11.73 -5.11
N ASP A 76 -22.73 10.90 -4.07
CA ASP A 76 -21.68 9.88 -4.04
C ASP A 76 -21.83 8.87 -5.19
N THR A 77 -23.07 8.51 -5.57
CA THR A 77 -23.32 7.65 -6.73
C THR A 77 -22.97 8.34 -8.05
N LEU A 78 -23.32 9.63 -8.21
CA LEU A 78 -22.99 10.41 -9.41
C LEU A 78 -21.47 10.63 -9.57
N ASP A 79 -20.74 10.79 -8.46
CA ASP A 79 -19.27 10.94 -8.43
C ASP A 79 -18.58 9.71 -9.04
N MET A 80 -19.13 8.50 -8.81
CA MET A 80 -18.61 7.26 -9.42
C MET A 80 -18.76 7.20 -10.96
N TYR A 81 -19.62 8.04 -11.56
CA TYR A 81 -19.92 8.03 -13.00
C TYR A 81 -19.37 9.27 -13.77
N ALA A 82 -18.55 10.12 -13.14
CA ALA A 82 -17.86 11.23 -13.81
C ALA A 82 -16.67 10.71 -14.66
N PRO A 83 -16.50 11.07 -15.96
CA PRO A 83 -16.74 12.38 -16.58
C PRO A 83 -17.66 12.35 -17.83
N MET A 84 -18.58 11.38 -17.97
CA MET A 84 -19.50 11.36 -19.12
C MET A 84 -21.00 11.38 -18.77
N LEU A 85 -21.40 11.26 -17.49
CA LEU A 85 -22.78 11.33 -16.96
C LEU A 85 -23.89 10.79 -17.91
N LYS A 86 -23.61 9.76 -18.72
CA LYS A 86 -24.48 9.35 -19.82
C LYS A 86 -25.80 8.83 -19.24
N GLY A 87 -26.92 9.45 -19.61
CA GLY A 87 -28.25 9.10 -19.11
C GLY A 87 -28.65 9.65 -17.73
N LEU A 88 -27.74 10.28 -16.98
CA LEU A 88 -27.98 10.78 -15.61
C LEU A 88 -28.05 12.32 -15.51
N HIS A 89 -28.16 13.02 -16.64
CA HIS A 89 -28.16 14.49 -16.69
C HIS A 89 -29.37 15.10 -15.96
N GLU A 90 -30.55 14.47 -16.03
CA GLU A 90 -31.75 14.97 -15.34
C GLU A 90 -31.64 14.81 -13.81
N VAL A 91 -31.04 13.70 -13.36
CA VAL A 91 -30.77 13.43 -11.93
C VAL A 91 -29.77 14.44 -11.38
N HIS A 92 -28.70 14.71 -12.15
CA HIS A 92 -27.67 15.68 -11.81
C HIS A 92 -28.21 17.11 -11.79
N ALA A 93 -28.97 17.53 -12.81
CA ALA A 93 -29.58 18.86 -12.89
C ALA A 93 -30.58 19.11 -11.75
N TYR A 94 -31.47 18.14 -11.48
CA TYR A 94 -32.42 18.23 -10.37
C TYR A 94 -31.71 18.35 -9.01
N THR A 95 -30.66 17.55 -8.79
CA THR A 95 -29.85 17.61 -7.56
C THR A 95 -29.18 18.97 -7.40
N CYS A 96 -28.59 19.52 -8.46
CA CYS A 96 -27.96 20.84 -8.44
C CYS A 96 -28.97 21.96 -8.11
N GLU A 97 -30.12 22.00 -8.80
CA GLU A 97 -31.16 23.02 -8.63
C GLU A 97 -31.75 23.02 -7.20
N LYS A 98 -32.10 21.83 -6.69
CA LYS A 98 -32.70 21.71 -5.36
C LYS A 98 -31.72 22.05 -4.25
N LEU A 99 -30.47 21.60 -4.35
CA LEU A 99 -29.44 21.96 -3.37
C LEU A 99 -29.11 23.46 -3.42
N GLU A 100 -29.07 24.08 -4.60
CA GLU A 100 -28.89 25.54 -4.74
C GLU A 100 -30.02 26.31 -4.04
N SER A 101 -31.27 25.86 -4.22
CA SER A 101 -32.44 26.48 -3.57
C SER A 101 -32.35 26.42 -2.04
N LEU A 102 -31.84 25.32 -1.48
CA LEU A 102 -31.65 25.14 -0.03
C LEU A 102 -30.50 26.00 0.51
N VAL A 103 -29.42 26.15 -0.26
CA VAL A 103 -28.26 27.00 0.11
C VAL A 103 -28.64 28.48 0.11
N LEU A 104 -29.51 28.89 -0.81
CA LEU A 104 -29.96 30.27 -0.91
C LEU A 104 -31.12 30.59 0.04
N ASP A 105 -31.85 29.61 0.59
CA ASP A 105 -32.94 29.85 1.53
C ASP A 105 -32.42 30.27 2.92
N ARG A 106 -32.89 31.42 3.43
CA ARG A 106 -32.51 31.96 4.74
C ARG A 106 -33.26 31.30 5.91
N SER A 107 -34.29 30.51 5.63
CA SER A 107 -35.11 29.85 6.65
C SER A 107 -34.55 28.50 7.14
N VAL A 108 -33.54 27.96 6.45
CA VAL A 108 -32.90 26.68 6.77
C VAL A 108 -31.90 26.86 7.92
N SER A 109 -31.84 25.88 8.83
CA SER A 109 -30.90 25.91 9.95
C SER A 109 -29.43 25.94 9.46
N ALA A 110 -28.54 26.59 10.22
CA ALA A 110 -27.15 26.77 9.80
C ALA A 110 -26.39 25.44 9.56
N ARG A 111 -26.78 24.35 10.23
CA ARG A 111 -26.19 23.01 10.05
C ARG A 111 -26.68 22.33 8.77
N HIS A 112 -27.99 22.39 8.50
CA HIS A 112 -28.57 21.84 7.28
C HIS A 112 -28.11 22.63 6.04
N GLY A 113 -27.98 23.95 6.16
CA GLY A 113 -27.46 24.81 5.10
C GLY A 113 -25.99 24.54 4.77
N SER A 114 -25.13 24.28 5.76
CA SER A 114 -23.71 23.94 5.53
C SER A 114 -23.53 22.56 4.88
N ALA A 115 -24.35 21.57 5.26
CA ALA A 115 -24.38 20.27 4.59
C ALA A 115 -24.88 20.38 3.13
N ALA A 116 -25.95 21.13 2.90
CA ALA A 116 -26.47 21.40 1.56
C ALA A 116 -25.44 22.12 0.67
N ALA A 117 -24.72 23.10 1.24
CA ALA A 117 -23.66 23.84 0.55
C ALA A 117 -22.50 22.94 0.13
N TYR A 118 -22.06 22.04 1.01
CA TYR A 118 -21.02 21.06 0.69
C TYR A 118 -21.45 20.10 -0.44
N LEU A 119 -22.67 19.54 -0.37
CA LEU A 119 -23.19 18.66 -1.41
C LEU A 119 -23.42 19.40 -2.74
N HIS A 120 -23.87 20.66 -2.70
CA HIS A 120 -24.03 21.50 -3.88
C HIS A 120 -22.68 21.74 -4.58
N GLY A 121 -21.64 22.07 -3.82
CA GLY A 121 -20.29 22.25 -4.34
C GLY A 121 -19.72 20.98 -4.98
N GLN A 122 -19.93 19.83 -4.35
CA GLN A 122 -19.53 18.53 -4.90
C GLN A 122 -20.27 18.23 -6.21
N ALA A 123 -21.60 18.32 -6.22
CA ALA A 123 -22.43 18.02 -7.39
C ALA A 123 -22.14 18.95 -8.58
N THR A 124 -22.01 20.26 -8.35
CA THR A 124 -21.78 21.25 -9.42
C THR A 124 -20.40 21.13 -10.06
N ALA A 125 -19.40 20.68 -9.32
CA ALA A 125 -18.03 20.48 -9.79
C ALA A 125 -17.83 19.23 -10.67
N MET A 126 -18.77 18.28 -10.66
CA MET A 126 -18.68 17.01 -11.42
C MET A 126 -18.83 17.15 -12.93
N SER A 127 -19.52 18.19 -13.42
CA SER A 127 -19.77 18.41 -14.85
C SER A 127 -19.21 19.75 -15.31
N THR A 128 -18.61 19.77 -16.50
CA THR A 128 -18.12 21.01 -17.14
C THR A 128 -19.25 21.99 -17.45
N SER A 129 -20.49 21.52 -17.64
CA SER A 129 -21.67 22.36 -17.91
C SER A 129 -22.18 23.11 -16.68
N THR A 130 -21.95 22.59 -15.48
CA THR A 130 -22.42 23.17 -14.21
C THR A 130 -21.29 23.83 -13.41
N ALA A 131 -20.03 23.59 -13.79
CA ALA A 131 -18.84 24.16 -13.17
C ALA A 131 -18.86 25.70 -13.12
N GLU A 132 -19.40 26.37 -14.14
CA GLU A 132 -19.51 27.84 -14.19
C GLU A 132 -20.49 28.39 -13.13
N ALA A 133 -21.48 27.59 -12.71
CA ALA A 133 -22.47 27.99 -11.72
C ALA A 133 -21.85 28.16 -10.31
N VAL A 134 -20.70 27.53 -10.03
CA VAL A 134 -20.00 27.65 -8.76
C VAL A 134 -19.62 29.11 -8.48
N ALA A 135 -19.07 29.81 -9.49
CA ALA A 135 -18.69 31.22 -9.35
C ALA A 135 -19.91 32.11 -9.07
N THR A 136 -21.02 31.88 -9.78
CA THR A 136 -22.25 32.65 -9.59
C THR A 136 -22.90 32.40 -8.22
N THR A 137 -22.88 31.17 -7.72
CA THR A 137 -23.40 30.84 -6.38
C THR A 137 -22.56 31.50 -5.30
N VAL A 138 -21.22 31.48 -5.46
CA VAL A 138 -20.30 32.16 -4.54
C VAL A 138 -20.58 33.67 -4.52
N ASP A 139 -20.68 34.31 -5.68
CA ASP A 139 -20.97 35.75 -5.76
C ASP A 139 -22.32 36.11 -5.13
N ASN A 140 -23.37 35.32 -5.38
CA ASN A 140 -24.70 35.51 -4.81
C ASN A 140 -24.72 35.39 -3.28
N LEU A 141 -23.89 34.50 -2.71
CA LEU A 141 -23.74 34.38 -1.26
C LEU A 141 -22.92 35.54 -0.69
N LEU A 142 -21.84 35.96 -1.37
CA LEU A 142 -21.00 37.07 -0.93
C LEU A 142 -21.75 38.42 -0.92
N LEU A 143 -22.71 38.62 -1.82
CA LEU A 143 -23.60 39.80 -1.83
C LEU A 143 -24.42 39.95 -0.53
N ARG A 144 -24.57 38.88 0.26
CA ARG A 144 -25.28 38.94 1.56
C ARG A 144 -24.45 39.61 2.65
N GLY A 145 -23.12 39.57 2.55
CA GLY A 145 -22.21 40.26 3.47
C GLY A 145 -22.11 39.71 4.91
N ASP A 146 -22.78 38.60 5.23
CA ASP A 146 -22.85 38.04 6.59
C ASP A 146 -21.84 36.90 6.81
N ALA A 147 -21.38 36.72 8.06
CA ALA A 147 -20.47 35.62 8.44
C ALA A 147 -21.06 34.22 8.17
N HIS A 148 -22.39 34.09 8.22
CA HIS A 148 -23.07 32.86 7.84
C HIS A 148 -22.94 32.57 6.34
N ALA A 149 -23.07 33.59 5.48
CA ALA A 149 -22.89 33.43 4.04
C ALA A 149 -21.45 33.09 3.67
N ALA A 150 -20.47 33.71 4.35
CA ALA A 150 -19.07 33.35 4.23
C ALA A 150 -18.80 31.87 4.62
N ASN A 151 -19.47 31.37 5.67
CA ASN A 151 -19.39 29.97 6.07
C ASN A 151 -19.99 29.02 5.01
N LEU A 152 -21.12 29.39 4.40
CA LEU A 152 -21.72 28.63 3.29
C LEU A 152 -20.79 28.60 2.06
N VAL A 153 -20.14 29.71 1.73
CA VAL A 153 -19.14 29.79 0.66
C VAL A 153 -17.97 28.84 0.91
N LEU A 154 -17.46 28.76 2.15
CA LEU A 154 -16.42 27.80 2.53
C LEU A 154 -16.88 26.36 2.34
N CYS A 155 -18.11 26.03 2.74
CA CYS A 155 -18.68 24.70 2.54
C CYS A 155 -18.82 24.33 1.05
N VAL A 156 -19.30 25.26 0.20
CA VAL A 156 -19.37 25.05 -1.27
C VAL A 156 -17.99 24.73 -1.83
N LEU A 157 -16.98 25.54 -1.50
CA LEU A 157 -15.63 25.38 -2.04
C LEU A 157 -14.92 24.13 -1.52
N LEU A 158 -15.17 23.72 -0.27
CA LEU A 158 -14.72 22.41 0.24
C LEU A 158 -15.36 21.22 -0.50
N GLY A 159 -16.63 21.35 -0.91
CA GLY A 159 -17.30 20.35 -1.75
C GLY A 159 -16.68 20.27 -3.14
N VAL A 160 -16.34 21.41 -3.73
CA VAL A 160 -15.65 21.51 -5.03
C VAL A 160 -14.28 20.82 -5.00
N GLU A 161 -13.50 20.99 -3.93
CA GLU A 161 -12.18 20.34 -3.77
C GLU A 161 -12.25 18.82 -3.98
N ARG A 162 -13.34 18.18 -3.53
CA ARG A 162 -13.53 16.73 -3.58
C ARG A 162 -13.72 16.21 -5.01
N SER A 163 -14.47 16.93 -5.85
CA SER A 163 -14.80 16.46 -7.21
C SER A 163 -13.95 17.13 -8.31
N ASN A 164 -13.43 18.34 -8.09
CA ASN A 164 -12.59 19.05 -9.06
C ASN A 164 -11.54 19.96 -8.40
N THR A 165 -10.34 19.41 -8.23
CA THR A 165 -9.20 20.11 -7.60
C THR A 165 -8.74 21.34 -8.38
N LEU A 166 -8.83 21.33 -9.71
CA LEU A 166 -8.45 22.48 -10.54
C LEU A 166 -9.41 23.67 -10.35
N LEU A 167 -10.72 23.40 -10.28
CA LEU A 167 -11.72 24.45 -10.05
C LEU A 167 -11.60 25.03 -8.63
N PHE A 168 -11.25 24.19 -7.65
CA PHE A 168 -10.93 24.66 -6.31
C PHE A 168 -9.72 25.62 -6.29
N GLU A 169 -8.63 25.27 -6.99
CA GLU A 169 -7.43 26.12 -7.07
C GLU A 169 -7.72 27.50 -7.69
N THR A 170 -8.60 27.58 -8.69
CA THR A 170 -9.00 28.86 -9.28
C THR A 170 -9.75 29.77 -8.30
N ASN A 171 -10.51 29.20 -7.36
CA ASN A 171 -11.30 29.92 -6.36
C ASN A 171 -10.57 30.11 -5.01
N LEU A 172 -9.34 29.62 -4.90
CA LEU A 172 -8.54 29.67 -3.67
C LEU A 172 -8.37 31.09 -3.08
N PRO A 173 -8.20 32.18 -3.87
CA PRO A 173 -8.09 33.52 -3.31
C PRO A 173 -9.38 33.97 -2.58
N VAL A 174 -10.54 33.62 -3.14
CA VAL A 174 -11.86 33.91 -2.53
C VAL A 174 -12.02 33.05 -1.27
N PHE A 175 -11.66 31.78 -1.36
CA PHE A 175 -11.68 30.83 -0.24
C PHE A 175 -10.88 31.36 0.96
N LEU A 176 -9.60 31.67 0.77
CA LEU A 176 -8.72 32.15 1.83
C LEU A 176 -9.20 33.45 2.47
N ARG A 177 -9.77 34.37 1.67
CA ARG A 177 -10.37 35.61 2.19
C ARG A 177 -11.57 35.31 3.08
N GLN A 178 -12.42 34.35 2.70
CA GLN A 178 -13.56 33.96 3.54
C GLN A 178 -13.12 33.21 4.81
N VAL A 179 -12.04 32.43 4.76
CA VAL A 179 -11.46 31.81 5.98
C VAL A 179 -11.09 32.89 7.00
N GLN A 180 -10.45 33.99 6.56
CA GLN A 180 -10.11 35.11 7.45
C GLN A 180 -11.33 35.80 8.05
N VAL A 181 -12.41 35.95 7.27
CA VAL A 181 -13.67 36.56 7.72
C VAL A 181 -14.37 35.67 8.76
N VAL A 182 -14.42 34.36 8.53
CA VAL A 182 -15.15 33.41 9.40
C VAL A 182 -14.36 33.05 10.66
N ALA A 183 -13.02 33.07 10.61
CA ALA A 183 -12.14 32.60 11.69
C ALA A 183 -12.44 33.23 13.06
N PHE A 184 -12.87 34.50 13.09
CA PHE A 184 -13.15 35.25 14.32
C PHE A 184 -14.59 35.79 14.41
N ALA A 185 -15.48 35.42 13.48
CA ALA A 185 -16.83 36.01 13.36
C ALA A 185 -17.98 35.09 13.82
N GLY A 186 -17.72 33.84 14.22
CA GLY A 186 -18.77 32.84 14.43
C GLY A 186 -18.61 31.95 15.67
N LYS A 187 -19.72 31.33 16.08
CA LYS A 187 -19.76 30.29 17.14
C LYS A 187 -19.24 28.92 16.67
N ASP A 188 -19.07 28.72 15.36
CA ASP A 188 -18.61 27.45 14.78
C ASP A 188 -17.27 27.64 14.05
N ILE A 189 -16.19 27.32 14.77
CA ILE A 189 -14.80 27.48 14.31
C ILE A 189 -14.36 26.30 13.42
N MET A 190 -15.14 25.22 13.38
CA MET A 190 -14.73 23.95 12.77
C MET A 190 -14.58 24.05 11.25
N VAL A 191 -15.51 24.75 10.59
CA VAL A 191 -15.46 24.92 9.12
C VAL A 191 -14.26 25.77 8.70
N ALA A 192 -13.98 26.86 9.42
CA ALA A 192 -12.81 27.70 9.16
C ALA A 192 -11.49 26.94 9.37
N ARG A 193 -11.41 26.09 10.40
CA ARG A 193 -10.23 25.24 10.64
C ARG A 193 -10.00 24.24 9.52
N GLU A 194 -11.04 23.53 9.10
CA GLU A 194 -10.90 22.54 8.01
C GLU A 194 -10.58 23.21 6.68
N SER A 195 -11.16 24.39 6.45
CA SER A 195 -10.87 25.20 5.26
C SER A 195 -9.41 25.62 5.23
N LEU A 196 -8.90 26.14 6.34
CA LEU A 196 -7.48 26.51 6.45
C LEU A 196 -6.57 25.28 6.27
N LEU A 197 -6.91 24.14 6.86
CA LEU A 197 -6.12 22.92 6.77
C LEU A 197 -6.03 22.40 5.33
N SER A 198 -7.14 22.42 4.60
CA SER A 198 -7.20 21.99 3.20
C SER A 198 -6.39 22.93 2.31
N ALA A 199 -6.46 24.24 2.53
CA ALA A 199 -5.60 25.21 1.85
C ALA A 199 -4.11 25.00 2.16
N MET A 200 -3.74 24.70 3.42
CA MET A 200 -2.34 24.46 3.80
C MET A 200 -1.77 23.17 3.19
N ARG A 201 -2.61 22.15 2.92
CA ARG A 201 -2.18 20.92 2.22
C ARG A 201 -1.78 21.16 0.77
N LEU A 202 -2.38 22.15 0.10
CA LEU A 202 -2.03 22.52 -1.27
C LEU A 202 -0.67 23.24 -1.38
N TYR A 203 -0.05 23.59 -0.26
CA TYR A 203 1.22 24.31 -0.25
C TYR A 203 2.36 23.42 -0.78
N SER A 204 2.81 23.70 -2.00
CA SER A 204 3.97 23.04 -2.62
C SER A 204 4.93 24.09 -3.19
N PRO A 205 6.19 24.14 -2.71
CA PRO A 205 7.15 25.16 -3.17
C PRO A 205 7.69 24.90 -4.59
N SER A 206 7.48 23.72 -5.16
CA SER A 206 8.16 23.28 -6.40
C SER A 206 7.36 23.40 -7.70
N GLU A 207 6.04 23.64 -7.72
CA GLU A 207 5.27 23.59 -8.99
C GLU A 207 4.15 24.63 -9.19
N LYS A 208 3.69 25.38 -8.16
CA LYS A 208 2.56 26.35 -8.29
C LYS A 208 2.85 27.74 -7.69
N ALA A 209 3.80 28.45 -8.29
CA ALA A 209 4.35 29.73 -7.77
C ALA A 209 3.33 30.86 -7.53
N THR A 210 2.14 30.86 -8.13
CA THR A 210 1.16 31.95 -8.02
C THR A 210 0.28 31.89 -6.76
N MET A 211 0.06 30.69 -6.20
CA MET A 211 -0.89 30.48 -5.09
C MET A 211 -0.23 30.36 -3.71
N CYS A 212 1.03 29.92 -3.66
CA CYS A 212 1.84 29.84 -2.45
C CYS A 212 1.90 31.15 -1.62
N PRO A 213 2.10 32.35 -2.20
CA PRO A 213 2.16 33.58 -1.40
C PRO A 213 0.82 33.92 -0.76
N LEU A 214 -0.31 33.59 -1.39
CA LEU A 214 -1.65 33.83 -0.84
C LEU A 214 -1.94 32.94 0.37
N ILE A 215 -1.59 31.64 0.28
CA ILE A 215 -1.70 30.71 1.40
C ILE A 215 -0.82 31.18 2.56
N LEU A 216 0.45 31.51 2.27
CA LEU A 216 1.40 32.00 3.27
C LEU A 216 0.91 33.26 3.98
N GLN A 217 0.49 34.29 3.22
CA GLN A 217 -0.04 35.53 3.78
C GLN A 217 -1.32 35.31 4.59
N SER A 218 -2.19 34.40 4.13
CA SER A 218 -3.45 34.14 4.82
C SER A 218 -3.25 33.37 6.12
N THR A 219 -2.38 32.36 6.11
CA THR A 219 -1.96 31.65 7.32
C THR A 219 -1.26 32.61 8.30
N HIS A 220 -0.38 33.48 7.81
CA HIS A 220 0.28 34.50 8.63
C HIS A 220 -0.70 35.49 9.25
N ALA A 221 -1.65 36.02 8.46
CA ALA A 221 -2.63 36.98 8.94
C ALA A 221 -3.51 36.40 10.06
N ILE A 222 -3.98 35.16 9.90
CA ILE A 222 -4.75 34.47 10.94
C ILE A 222 -3.85 34.22 12.15
N PHE A 223 -2.63 33.72 11.97
CA PHE A 223 -1.69 33.46 13.07
C PHE A 223 -1.38 34.74 13.88
N ALA A 224 -1.07 35.84 13.22
CA ALA A 224 -0.78 37.13 13.86
C ALA A 224 -2.01 37.72 14.57
N ALA A 225 -3.20 37.59 13.99
CA ALA A 225 -4.44 37.98 14.65
C ALA A 225 -4.72 37.11 15.89
N SER A 226 -4.45 35.80 15.81
CA SER A 226 -4.62 34.86 16.91
C SER A 226 -3.71 35.21 18.10
N LEU A 227 -2.45 35.54 17.83
CA LEU A 227 -1.50 35.98 18.85
C LEU A 227 -1.96 37.26 19.56
N LYS A 228 -2.50 38.24 18.82
CA LYS A 228 -3.07 39.45 19.42
C LYS A 228 -4.28 39.16 20.32
N LEU A 229 -5.11 38.18 19.95
CA LEU A 229 -6.23 37.75 20.79
C LEU A 229 -5.75 37.10 22.10
N CYS A 230 -4.59 36.42 22.09
CA CYS A 230 -3.98 35.88 23.31
C CYS A 230 -3.56 36.95 24.33
N GLU A 231 -3.32 38.19 23.90
CA GLU A 231 -2.95 39.31 24.77
C GLU A 231 -4.16 39.93 25.49
N THR A 232 -5.37 39.70 24.97
CA THR A 232 -6.62 40.28 25.49
C THR A 232 -7.40 39.28 26.36
N MET A 233 -7.67 39.63 27.62
CA MET A 233 -8.24 38.70 28.62
C MET A 233 -9.60 38.07 28.26
N HIS A 234 -10.44 38.73 27.46
CA HIS A 234 -11.78 38.21 27.12
C HIS A 234 -11.81 37.25 25.92
N THR A 235 -10.79 37.27 25.07
CA THR A 235 -10.68 36.46 23.83
C THR A 235 -9.42 35.59 23.83
N GLN A 236 -8.72 35.53 24.96
CA GLN A 236 -7.47 34.80 25.14
C GLN A 236 -7.58 33.32 24.78
N MET A 237 -8.70 32.69 25.11
CA MET A 237 -8.96 31.27 24.85
C MET A 237 -9.15 31.00 23.35
N GLU A 238 -9.93 31.84 22.66
CA GLU A 238 -10.14 31.73 21.22
C GLU A 238 -8.83 31.92 20.44
N GLY A 239 -8.01 32.88 20.88
CA GLY A 239 -6.66 33.08 20.34
C GLY A 239 -5.78 31.85 20.55
N LEU A 240 -5.75 31.30 21.76
CA LEU A 240 -4.89 30.17 22.12
C LEU A 240 -5.25 28.91 21.33
N ASP A 241 -6.53 28.63 21.14
CA ASP A 241 -6.96 27.47 20.37
C ASP A 241 -6.56 27.60 18.89
N TRP A 242 -6.65 28.80 18.30
CA TRP A 242 -6.22 29.04 16.93
C TRP A 242 -4.69 28.98 16.77
N VAL A 243 -3.93 29.55 17.70
CA VAL A 243 -2.46 29.47 17.70
C VAL A 243 -2.01 28.01 17.79
N CYS A 244 -2.58 27.23 18.73
CA CYS A 244 -2.25 25.82 18.88
C CYS A 244 -2.62 25.00 17.63
N PHE A 245 -3.79 25.25 17.05
CA PHE A 245 -4.24 24.60 15.82
C PHE A 245 -3.27 24.84 14.66
N ILE A 246 -2.88 26.10 14.42
CA ILE A 246 -1.96 26.46 13.33
C ILE A 246 -0.61 25.78 13.56
N ILE A 247 -0.05 25.86 14.77
CA ILE A 247 1.24 25.23 15.08
C ILE A 247 1.22 23.72 14.77
N GLN A 248 0.17 23.03 15.23
CA GLN A 248 0.02 21.59 15.05
C GLN A 248 -0.10 21.16 13.58
N HIS A 249 -0.85 21.92 12.78
CA HIS A 249 -1.21 21.50 11.42
C HIS A 249 -0.39 22.16 10.29
N THR A 250 0.51 23.09 10.58
CA THR A 250 1.35 23.71 9.54
C THR A 250 2.35 22.70 8.94
N PRO A 251 2.39 22.47 7.61
CA PRO A 251 3.43 21.64 6.99
C PRO A 251 4.84 22.23 7.17
N MET A 252 5.87 21.39 7.23
CA MET A 252 7.25 21.82 7.48
C MET A 252 7.74 22.89 6.50
N MET A 253 7.44 22.74 5.20
CA MET A 253 7.85 23.73 4.18
C MET A 253 7.21 25.10 4.42
N LEU A 254 5.90 25.14 4.68
CA LEU A 254 5.20 26.39 4.99
C LEU A 254 5.72 27.04 6.28
N ARG A 255 6.10 26.24 7.29
CA ARG A 255 6.72 26.76 8.53
C ARG A 255 8.04 27.49 8.24
N LEU A 256 8.90 26.91 7.42
CA LEU A 256 10.19 27.49 7.05
C LEU A 256 10.01 28.81 6.28
N ASP A 257 9.08 28.84 5.33
CA ASP A 257 8.83 30.03 4.51
C ASP A 257 8.16 31.16 5.33
N LEU A 258 7.21 30.83 6.22
CA LEU A 258 6.63 31.79 7.17
C LEU A 258 7.70 32.42 8.07
N ARG A 259 8.65 31.61 8.55
CA ARG A 259 9.76 32.09 9.38
C ARG A 259 10.71 32.99 8.60
N ALA A 260 11.04 32.63 7.36
CA ALA A 260 11.94 33.40 6.51
C ALA A 260 11.33 34.77 6.12
N GLN A 261 10.03 34.80 5.81
CA GLN A 261 9.35 36.01 5.33
C GLN A 261 8.76 36.87 6.45
N CYS A 262 8.43 36.31 7.61
CA CYS A 262 7.81 37.01 8.75
C CYS A 262 8.52 36.68 10.08
N PRO A 263 9.80 37.04 10.23
CA PRO A 263 10.63 36.63 11.37
C PRO A 263 10.15 37.18 12.71
N ASP A 264 9.56 38.37 12.74
CA ASP A 264 9.14 39.03 14.00
C ASP A 264 7.94 38.33 14.66
N THR A 265 6.96 37.93 13.86
CA THR A 265 5.72 37.29 14.33
C THR A 265 5.86 35.77 14.49
N CYS A 266 6.69 35.14 13.67
CA CYS A 266 6.87 33.68 13.68
C CYS A 266 8.11 33.23 14.48
N ASN A 267 8.68 34.13 15.29
CA ASN A 267 9.74 33.78 16.22
C ASN A 267 9.17 32.89 17.35
N PRO A 268 9.63 31.64 17.51
CA PRO A 268 9.04 30.71 18.48
C PRO A 268 9.25 31.15 19.93
N VAL A 269 10.27 31.97 20.23
CA VAL A 269 10.47 32.53 21.57
C VAL A 269 9.39 33.57 21.92
N VAL A 270 9.03 34.42 20.95
CA VAL A 270 7.99 35.44 21.12
C VAL A 270 6.62 34.77 21.23
N VAL A 271 6.35 33.81 20.34
CA VAL A 271 5.12 33.00 20.40
C VAL A 271 5.00 32.28 21.74
N PHE A 272 6.07 31.66 22.23
CA PHE A 272 6.05 31.00 23.54
C PHE A 272 5.81 31.99 24.69
N ALA A 273 6.40 33.19 24.65
CA ALA A 273 6.16 34.21 25.68
C ALA A 273 4.67 34.62 25.74
N THR A 274 4.02 34.80 24.58
CA THR A 274 2.59 35.10 24.50
C THR A 274 1.72 33.95 25.02
N LEU A 275 2.02 32.69 24.65
CA LEU A 275 1.30 31.52 25.16
C LEU A 275 1.51 31.30 26.66
N HIS A 276 2.73 31.51 27.14
CA HIS A 276 3.07 31.35 28.56
C HIS A 276 2.26 32.29 29.46
N SER A 277 1.96 33.51 29.01
CA SER A 277 1.08 34.43 29.77
C SER A 277 -0.35 33.91 29.92
N ALA A 278 -0.79 32.97 29.08
CA ALA A 278 -2.12 32.38 29.14
C ALA A 278 -2.20 31.11 30.02
N PHE A 279 -1.08 30.46 30.33
CA PHE A 279 -1.04 29.18 31.09
C PHE A 279 -1.88 29.16 32.38
N PRO A 280 -1.90 30.22 33.22
CA PRO A 280 -2.63 30.20 34.48
C PRO A 280 -4.16 30.18 34.33
N LEU A 281 -4.69 30.55 33.15
CA LEU A 281 -6.12 30.74 32.89
C LEU A 281 -6.68 29.71 31.89
N CYS A 282 -5.90 28.69 31.51
CA CYS A 282 -6.31 27.73 30.47
C CYS A 282 -7.40 26.75 30.95
N THR A 283 -8.40 26.52 30.10
CA THR A 283 -9.34 25.39 30.20
C THR A 283 -8.64 24.06 29.91
N ALA A 284 -9.29 22.94 30.28
CA ALA A 284 -8.77 21.60 30.00
C ALA A 284 -8.49 21.35 28.51
N GLU A 285 -9.36 21.82 27.61
CA GLU A 285 -9.20 21.69 26.16
C GLU A 285 -7.97 22.46 25.63
N ALA A 286 -7.77 23.68 26.13
CA ALA A 286 -6.59 24.49 25.84
C ALA A 286 -5.29 23.86 26.35
N GLN A 287 -5.32 23.26 27.55
CA GLN A 287 -4.17 22.55 28.10
C GLN A 287 -3.78 21.35 27.21
N ILE A 288 -4.76 20.59 26.71
CA ILE A 288 -4.53 19.50 25.75
C ILE A 288 -3.91 20.04 24.45
N ALA A 289 -4.44 21.14 23.90
CA ALA A 289 -3.93 21.75 22.69
C ALA A 289 -2.49 22.26 22.86
N LEU A 290 -2.16 22.86 24.01
CA LEU A 290 -0.81 23.27 24.36
C LEU A 290 0.16 22.08 24.45
N CYS A 291 -0.26 20.97 25.06
CA CYS A 291 0.57 19.76 25.14
C CYS A 291 1.01 19.25 23.76
N GLY A 292 0.18 19.40 22.73
CA GLY A 292 0.54 19.05 21.36
C GLY A 292 1.30 20.14 20.59
N ALA A 293 1.05 21.42 20.88
CA ALA A 293 1.64 22.54 20.14
C ALA A 293 3.05 22.92 20.63
N LEU A 294 3.29 22.92 21.94
CA LEU A 294 4.58 23.30 22.53
C LEU A 294 5.77 22.47 22.04
N PRO A 295 5.67 21.12 21.92
CA PRO A 295 6.76 20.33 21.34
C PRO A 295 7.07 20.74 19.91
N ILE A 296 6.06 21.06 19.10
CA ILE A 296 6.24 21.43 17.70
C ILE A 296 6.93 22.80 17.57
N LEU A 297 6.67 23.75 18.47
CA LEU A 297 7.38 25.04 18.49
C LEU A 297 8.90 24.87 18.61
N THR A 298 9.38 23.84 19.30
CA THR A 298 10.83 23.56 19.38
C THR A 298 11.43 23.26 18.01
N THR A 299 10.65 22.67 17.08
CA THR A 299 11.10 22.36 15.71
C THR A 299 11.13 23.58 14.80
N TRP A 300 10.51 24.71 15.18
CA TRP A 300 10.48 25.93 14.37
C TRP A 300 11.81 26.66 14.39
N ASP A 301 12.46 26.69 15.56
CA ASP A 301 13.85 27.17 15.71
C ASP A 301 14.52 26.48 16.90
N THR A 302 15.08 25.30 16.65
CA THR A 302 15.77 24.51 17.68
C THR A 302 16.90 25.33 18.30
N SER A 303 17.67 26.08 17.51
CA SER A 303 18.83 26.83 18.00
C SER A 303 18.45 27.90 19.04
N ALA A 304 17.48 28.75 18.75
CA ALA A 304 17.08 29.83 19.65
C ALA A 304 16.18 29.36 20.80
N PHE A 305 15.28 28.41 20.52
CA PHE A 305 14.31 27.95 21.51
C PHE A 305 14.93 27.07 22.59
N CYS A 306 15.93 26.27 22.22
CA CYS A 306 16.64 25.40 23.15
C CYS A 306 17.61 26.24 24.01
N CYS A 307 18.29 27.25 23.47
CA CYS A 307 19.28 28.01 24.25
C CYS A 307 18.73 28.82 25.46
N GLY A 308 17.41 28.89 25.69
CA GLY A 308 16.80 29.62 26.81
C GLY A 308 15.97 28.75 27.78
N SER A 309 15.22 29.41 28.69
CA SER A 309 14.42 28.72 29.72
C SER A 309 13.05 28.22 29.22
N GLN A 310 12.79 28.23 27.91
CA GLN A 310 11.48 27.91 27.34
C GLN A 310 11.17 26.42 27.46
N VAL A 311 12.15 25.55 27.19
CA VAL A 311 12.02 24.09 27.33
C VAL A 311 11.71 23.70 28.77
N GLU A 312 12.42 24.27 29.74
CA GLU A 312 12.17 24.06 31.17
C GLU A 312 10.74 24.44 31.55
N ARG A 313 10.27 25.62 31.14
CA ARG A 313 8.91 26.09 31.43
C ARG A 313 7.84 25.21 30.77
N ALA A 314 8.08 24.69 29.57
CA ALA A 314 7.17 23.78 28.89
C ALA A 314 7.08 22.42 29.61
N VAL A 315 8.21 21.88 30.07
CA VAL A 315 8.26 20.62 30.84
C VAL A 315 7.55 20.80 32.18
N LEU A 316 7.84 21.88 32.93
CA LEU A 316 7.19 22.16 34.21
C LEU A 316 5.67 22.35 34.05
N PHE A 317 5.23 22.99 32.97
CA PHE A 317 3.80 23.10 32.66
C PHE A 317 3.16 21.71 32.48
N MET A 318 3.74 20.83 31.65
CA MET A 318 3.17 19.50 31.41
C MET A 318 3.19 18.60 32.65
N LEU A 319 4.19 18.75 33.52
CA LEU A 319 4.27 18.03 34.80
C LEU A 319 3.23 18.49 35.82
N ALA A 320 2.76 19.74 35.74
CA ALA A 320 1.80 20.32 36.67
C ALA A 320 0.32 20.06 36.29
N LEU A 321 0.05 19.35 35.19
CA LEU A 321 -1.31 19.11 34.69
C LEU A 321 -2.08 18.06 35.51
N PRO A 322 -3.43 18.17 35.59
CA PRO A 322 -4.27 17.24 36.34
C PRO A 322 -4.31 15.83 35.69
N GLU A 323 -4.65 14.81 36.50
CA GLU A 323 -4.68 13.39 36.09
C GLU A 323 -5.52 13.13 34.83
N GLU A 324 -6.63 13.85 34.63
CA GLU A 324 -7.52 13.70 33.47
C GLU A 324 -6.82 13.99 32.13
N ILE A 325 -5.81 14.87 32.12
CA ILE A 325 -5.09 15.34 30.92
C ILE A 325 -3.70 14.68 30.81
N LYS A 326 -3.32 13.87 31.79
CA LYS A 326 -1.98 13.29 31.93
C LYS A 326 -1.53 12.45 30.73
N THR A 327 -2.46 11.83 30.00
CA THR A 327 -2.14 11.12 28.75
C THR A 327 -1.52 12.06 27.70
N HIS A 328 -2.13 13.22 27.49
CA HIS A 328 -1.67 14.23 26.54
C HIS A 328 -0.38 14.89 27.01
N ALA A 329 -0.23 15.10 28.33
CA ALA A 329 1.02 15.58 28.91
C ALA A 329 2.18 14.60 28.66
N MET A 330 1.97 13.30 28.87
CA MET A 330 2.98 12.27 28.59
C MET A 330 3.33 12.19 27.10
N ASP A 331 2.33 12.30 26.21
CA ASP A 331 2.58 12.35 24.77
C ASP A 331 3.43 13.58 24.38
N GLY A 332 3.11 14.75 24.93
CA GLY A 332 3.85 16.00 24.70
C GLY A 332 5.29 15.95 25.22
N LEU A 333 5.49 15.42 26.43
CA LEU A 333 6.83 15.20 27.01
C LEU A 333 7.67 14.26 26.13
N GLY A 334 7.06 13.19 25.61
CA GLY A 334 7.76 12.26 24.71
C GLY A 334 8.16 12.92 23.38
N GLN A 335 7.33 13.82 22.86
CA GLN A 335 7.67 14.59 21.65
C GLN A 335 8.80 15.60 21.92
N LEU A 336 8.76 16.30 23.06
CA LEU A 336 9.84 17.22 23.47
C LEU A 336 11.16 16.47 23.62
N ALA A 337 11.14 15.32 24.28
CA ALA A 337 12.32 14.48 24.46
C ALA A 337 12.93 14.06 23.11
N SER A 338 12.11 13.75 22.11
CA SER A 338 12.60 13.36 20.77
C SER A 338 13.28 14.48 19.98
N VAL A 339 13.00 15.75 20.31
CA VAL A 339 13.53 16.91 19.58
C VAL A 339 14.71 17.57 20.29
N VAL A 340 14.68 17.64 21.64
CA VAL A 340 15.66 18.41 22.43
C VAL A 340 16.43 17.52 23.42
N LEU A 341 17.20 16.57 22.88
CA LEU A 341 17.89 15.52 23.64
C LEU A 341 18.73 16.05 24.82
N HIS A 342 19.73 16.89 24.54
CA HIS A 342 20.71 17.35 25.55
C HIS A 342 20.10 18.22 26.65
N GLN A 343 18.98 18.89 26.40
CA GLN A 343 18.35 19.76 27.39
C GLN A 343 17.18 19.10 28.11
N PHE A 344 16.68 18.00 27.56
CA PHE A 344 15.67 17.19 28.22
C PHE A 344 16.28 16.23 29.26
N GLU A 345 17.57 15.88 29.11
CA GLU A 345 18.31 14.99 30.02
C GLU A 345 18.13 15.31 31.53
N PRO A 346 18.23 16.57 32.02
CA PRO A 346 18.06 16.87 33.44
C PRO A 346 16.68 16.48 34.00
N PHE A 347 15.64 16.50 33.15
CA PHE A 347 14.26 16.19 33.52
C PHE A 347 13.97 14.69 33.54
N LEU A 348 14.88 13.85 33.04
CA LEU A 348 14.73 12.39 33.10
C LEU A 348 14.51 11.88 34.53
N SER A 349 15.17 12.50 35.50
CA SER A 349 15.05 12.17 36.92
C SER A 349 13.62 12.36 37.47
N ILE A 350 12.79 13.17 36.81
CA ILE A 350 11.41 13.49 37.23
C ILE A 350 10.39 12.80 36.31
N VAL A 351 10.61 12.84 34.99
CA VAL A 351 9.69 12.30 33.99
C VAL A 351 9.67 10.77 34.00
N SER A 352 10.82 10.13 34.22
CA SER A 352 10.93 8.67 34.18
C SER A 352 10.22 8.00 35.38
N PRO A 353 10.40 8.46 36.64
CA PRO A 353 9.59 7.96 37.75
C PRO A 353 8.09 8.21 37.58
N LEU A 354 7.69 9.37 37.04
CA LEU A 354 6.28 9.66 36.75
C LEU A 354 5.69 8.64 35.77
N ALA A 355 6.41 8.29 34.71
CA ALA A 355 5.98 7.27 33.76
C ALA A 355 5.90 5.88 34.43
N LEU A 356 6.92 5.48 35.19
CA LEU A 356 6.94 4.19 35.90
C LEU A 356 5.81 4.07 36.93
N ASP A 357 5.55 5.12 37.70
CA ASP A 357 4.47 5.14 38.69
C ASP A 357 3.10 5.02 38.01
N THR A 358 2.89 5.68 36.86
CA THR A 358 1.66 5.51 36.07
C THR A 358 1.50 4.12 35.47
N VAL A 359 2.60 3.44 35.11
CA VAL A 359 2.54 2.03 34.65
C VAL A 359 2.16 1.10 35.81
N LYS A 360 2.71 1.33 37.00
CA LYS A 360 2.43 0.52 38.20
C LYS A 360 1.00 0.70 38.73
N GLN A 361 0.31 1.78 38.39
CA GLN A 361 -1.06 2.02 38.82
C GLN A 361 -2.05 1.11 38.06
N PRO A 362 -2.84 0.25 38.74
CA PRO A 362 -3.67 -0.76 38.09
C PRO A 362 -4.96 -0.24 37.44
N ASN A 363 -5.34 1.03 37.67
CA ASN A 363 -6.72 1.49 37.45
C ASN A 363 -7.00 2.15 36.09
N SER A 364 -6.05 2.23 35.14
CA SER A 364 -6.35 2.86 33.85
C SER A 364 -5.46 2.39 32.65
N PRO A 365 -5.95 1.49 31.79
CA PRO A 365 -5.15 0.95 30.67
C PRO A 365 -4.76 2.03 29.65
N LYS A 366 -5.55 3.11 29.53
CA LYS A 366 -5.25 4.25 28.65
C LYS A 366 -4.00 5.02 29.11
N HIS A 367 -3.84 5.24 30.42
CA HIS A 367 -2.67 5.94 30.96
C HIS A 367 -1.45 5.05 30.97
N GLN A 368 -1.61 3.75 31.28
CA GLN A 368 -0.53 2.76 31.16
C GLN A 368 0.06 2.72 29.75
N LYS A 369 -0.78 2.68 28.71
CA LYS A 369 -0.31 2.69 27.32
C LYS A 369 0.38 4.00 26.93
N ALA A 370 -0.14 5.14 27.39
CA ALA A 370 0.51 6.44 27.16
C ALA A 370 1.88 6.53 27.86
N ALA A 371 1.98 5.99 29.07
CA ALA A 371 3.24 5.93 29.82
C ALA A 371 4.27 5.00 29.16
N GLN A 372 3.85 3.84 28.66
CA GLN A 372 4.71 2.92 27.90
C GLN A 372 5.21 3.56 26.58
N ARG A 373 4.35 4.30 25.88
CA ARG A 373 4.76 5.08 24.71
C ARG A 373 5.78 6.18 25.06
N LEU A 374 5.58 6.87 26.18
CA LEU A 374 6.55 7.86 26.67
C LEU A 374 7.89 7.18 26.95
N LEU A 375 7.91 6.06 27.68
CA LEU A 375 9.12 5.28 27.92
C LEU A 375 9.80 4.86 26.61
N GLY A 376 9.05 4.33 25.63
CA GLY A 376 9.60 3.98 24.32
C GLY A 376 10.22 5.17 23.58
N ARG A 377 9.58 6.34 23.63
CA ARG A 377 10.16 7.58 23.05
C ARG A 377 11.42 8.02 23.79
N LEU A 378 11.45 7.93 25.12
CA LEU A 378 12.64 8.24 25.92
C LEU A 378 13.79 7.30 25.61
N LEU A 379 13.50 6.01 25.44
CA LEU A 379 14.50 5.00 25.05
C LEU A 379 15.08 5.29 23.67
N ALA A 380 14.22 5.53 22.68
CA ALA A 380 14.66 5.85 21.32
C ALA A 380 15.46 7.16 21.26
N ALA A 381 15.10 8.14 22.09
CA ALA A 381 15.73 9.45 22.13
C ALA A 381 17.09 9.44 22.87
N LEU A 382 17.13 8.90 24.09
CA LEU A 382 18.22 9.10 25.04
C LEU A 382 19.03 7.81 25.31
N GLY A 383 18.54 6.67 24.82
CA GLY A 383 19.24 5.39 24.79
C GLY A 383 19.87 5.01 26.13
N PRO A 384 21.21 4.90 26.25
CA PRO A 384 21.90 4.38 27.43
C PRO A 384 21.63 5.14 28.73
N ILE A 385 21.31 6.43 28.64
CA ILE A 385 21.09 7.30 29.82
C ILE A 385 19.85 6.84 30.61
N THR A 386 18.91 6.17 29.94
CA THR A 386 17.66 5.66 30.53
C THR A 386 17.80 4.27 31.18
N LEU A 387 19.02 3.72 31.28
CA LEU A 387 19.25 2.35 31.74
C LEU A 387 18.62 2.07 33.12
N ASP A 388 18.77 2.98 34.08
CA ASP A 388 18.22 2.80 35.44
C ASP A 388 16.69 2.72 35.44
N THR A 389 16.04 3.53 34.59
CA THR A 389 14.58 3.51 34.40
C THR A 389 14.13 2.16 33.85
N PHE A 390 14.83 1.62 32.86
CA PHE A 390 14.46 0.35 32.24
C PHE A 390 14.85 -0.86 33.08
N VAL A 391 15.88 -0.76 33.91
CA VAL A 391 16.11 -1.74 34.98
C VAL A 391 14.89 -1.81 35.88
N GLU A 392 14.36 -0.68 36.34
CA GLU A 392 13.17 -0.65 37.19
C GLU A 392 11.90 -1.13 36.46
N TYR A 393 11.72 -0.74 35.20
CA TYR A 393 10.61 -1.23 34.36
C TYR A 393 10.59 -2.76 34.28
N LEU A 394 11.74 -3.42 34.06
CA LEU A 394 11.83 -4.88 33.98
C LEU A 394 11.52 -5.62 35.30
N HIS A 395 11.42 -4.93 36.43
CA HIS A 395 10.93 -5.51 37.69
C HIS A 395 9.40 -5.41 37.83
N CYS A 396 8.69 -4.76 36.90
CA CYS A 396 7.24 -4.69 36.90
C CYS A 396 6.60 -6.08 36.65
N SER A 397 5.31 -6.23 36.94
CA SER A 397 4.63 -7.51 36.79
C SER A 397 4.61 -7.97 35.31
N PRO A 398 4.69 -9.28 35.02
CA PRO A 398 4.66 -9.81 33.66
C PRO A 398 3.48 -9.34 32.81
N SER A 399 2.31 -9.13 33.43
CA SER A 399 1.12 -8.60 32.77
C SER A 399 1.29 -7.17 32.24
N MET A 400 2.09 -6.34 32.91
CA MET A 400 2.38 -4.97 32.47
C MET A 400 3.45 -4.96 31.38
N LEU A 401 4.44 -5.84 31.47
CA LEU A 401 5.50 -5.99 30.47
C LEU A 401 4.91 -6.47 29.13
N LEU A 402 4.03 -7.47 29.17
CA LEU A 402 3.37 -8.03 27.97
C LEU A 402 2.29 -7.11 27.38
N ALA A 403 1.92 -6.01 28.05
CA ALA A 403 0.92 -5.07 27.53
C ALA A 403 1.45 -4.22 26.35
N ASP A 404 2.76 -3.98 26.27
CA ASP A 404 3.42 -3.32 25.14
C ASP A 404 4.70 -4.07 24.75
N ILE A 405 4.50 -5.10 23.94
CA ILE A 405 5.55 -5.99 23.43
C ILE A 405 6.62 -5.19 22.66
N GLY A 406 6.22 -4.14 21.94
CA GLY A 406 7.13 -3.31 21.16
C GLY A 406 8.12 -2.54 22.03
N LEU A 407 7.73 -2.13 23.25
CA LEU A 407 8.65 -1.52 24.20
C LEU A 407 9.71 -2.52 24.69
N LEU A 408 9.31 -3.76 25.01
CA LEU A 408 10.26 -4.79 25.43
C LEU A 408 11.24 -5.14 24.31
N GLU A 409 10.77 -5.21 23.06
CA GLU A 409 11.62 -5.43 21.88
C GLU A 409 12.64 -4.30 21.74
N MET A 410 12.18 -3.06 21.87
CA MET A 410 13.02 -1.87 21.82
C MET A 410 14.08 -1.87 22.94
N ILE A 411 13.75 -2.31 24.16
CA ILE A 411 14.72 -2.46 25.26
C ILE A 411 15.77 -3.53 24.90
N ALA A 412 15.34 -4.68 24.39
CA ALA A 412 16.26 -5.77 24.05
C ALA A 412 17.19 -5.42 22.89
N THR A 413 16.73 -4.60 21.94
CA THR A 413 17.49 -4.19 20.76
C THR A 413 18.38 -2.97 21.01
N LEU A 414 17.86 -1.92 21.67
CA LEU A 414 18.59 -0.66 21.88
C LEU A 414 19.47 -0.66 23.13
N LEU A 415 19.22 -1.54 24.12
CA LEU A 415 20.04 -1.68 25.33
C LEU A 415 20.64 -3.08 25.46
N PRO A 416 21.82 -3.35 24.84
CA PRO A 416 22.49 -4.66 24.91
C PRO A 416 22.74 -5.14 26.35
N ASN A 417 22.97 -4.21 27.27
CA ASN A 417 23.19 -4.50 28.69
C ASN A 417 21.97 -5.11 29.37
N LEU A 418 20.77 -4.77 28.90
CA LEU A 418 19.51 -5.31 29.42
C LEU A 418 18.98 -6.48 28.60
N ALA A 419 19.51 -6.73 27.39
CA ALA A 419 19.08 -7.82 26.51
C ALA A 419 19.13 -9.20 27.22
N ARG A 420 20.20 -9.50 27.96
CA ARG A 420 20.27 -10.77 28.73
C ARG A 420 19.19 -10.84 29.82
N ARG A 421 18.88 -9.70 30.43
CA ARG A 421 17.88 -9.62 31.51
C ARG A 421 16.45 -9.70 30.95
N THR A 422 16.16 -9.04 29.84
CA THR A 422 14.88 -9.15 29.13
C THR A 422 14.64 -10.59 28.67
N ILE A 423 15.67 -11.24 28.12
CA ILE A 423 15.63 -12.67 27.78
C ILE A 423 15.32 -13.50 29.03
N GLN A 424 16.02 -13.27 30.15
CA GLN A 424 15.74 -13.99 31.41
C GLN A 424 14.29 -13.80 31.86
N THR A 425 13.78 -12.57 31.86
CA THR A 425 12.39 -12.27 32.22
C THR A 425 11.39 -12.99 31.31
N LEU A 426 11.62 -12.99 29.99
CA LEU A 426 10.79 -13.75 29.05
C LEU A 426 10.88 -15.25 29.31
N THR A 427 12.06 -15.80 29.61
CA THR A 427 12.20 -17.22 29.94
C THR A 427 11.48 -17.59 31.25
N ASP A 428 11.52 -16.72 32.26
CA ASP A 428 10.83 -16.92 33.54
C ASP A 428 9.31 -16.90 33.33
N ILE A 429 8.79 -16.00 32.48
CA ILE A 429 7.38 -15.95 32.09
C ILE A 429 6.95 -17.24 31.39
N VAL A 430 7.76 -17.77 30.47
CA VAL A 430 7.47 -19.03 29.78
C VAL A 430 7.47 -20.21 30.77
N ASP A 431 8.45 -20.27 31.68
CA ASP A 431 8.54 -21.33 32.69
C ASP A 431 7.37 -21.27 33.69
N ASP A 432 6.96 -20.07 34.11
CA ASP A 432 5.79 -19.85 34.98
C ASP A 432 4.49 -20.28 34.32
N LEU A 433 4.32 -19.97 33.03
CA LEU A 433 3.16 -20.38 32.26
C LEU A 433 3.10 -21.90 32.06
N MET A 434 4.24 -22.51 31.71
CA MET A 434 4.34 -23.97 31.55
C MET A 434 4.13 -24.73 32.86
N SER A 435 4.45 -24.11 34.01
CA SER A 435 4.24 -24.70 35.33
C SER A 435 2.81 -24.53 35.88
N GLY A 436 1.91 -23.85 35.14
CA GLY A 436 0.52 -23.62 35.54
C GLY A 436 0.35 -22.62 36.69
N LYS A 437 1.39 -21.82 36.99
CA LYS A 437 1.36 -20.78 38.03
C LYS A 437 0.81 -19.45 37.53
N SER A 438 0.61 -19.30 36.21
CA SER A 438 0.14 -18.08 35.56
C SER A 438 -1.32 -17.77 35.89
N ARG A 439 -1.54 -16.80 36.80
CA ARG A 439 -2.88 -16.25 37.10
C ARG A 439 -3.13 -14.84 36.51
N SER A 440 -2.12 -14.20 35.92
CA SER A 440 -2.13 -12.76 35.63
C SER A 440 -1.97 -12.36 34.16
N TYR A 441 -1.66 -13.29 33.24
CA TYR A 441 -1.47 -13.00 31.82
C TYR A 441 -1.94 -14.17 30.94
N GLU A 442 -2.37 -13.86 29.72
CA GLU A 442 -2.94 -14.81 28.78
C GLU A 442 -1.87 -15.58 28.00
N HIS A 443 -2.15 -16.85 27.68
CA HIS A 443 -1.22 -17.68 26.91
C HIS A 443 -0.94 -17.15 25.51
N GLN A 444 -1.95 -16.57 24.87
CA GLN A 444 -1.85 -16.00 23.52
C GLN A 444 -0.87 -14.81 23.47
N THR A 445 -0.87 -13.94 24.49
CA THR A 445 -0.02 -12.74 24.49
C THR A 445 1.47 -13.10 24.60
N VAL A 446 1.80 -14.19 25.31
CA VAL A 446 3.16 -14.73 25.37
C VAL A 446 3.61 -15.30 24.02
N LEU A 447 2.75 -16.05 23.33
CA LEU A 447 3.07 -16.57 21.98
C LEU A 447 3.24 -15.44 20.96
N HIS A 448 2.40 -14.40 21.05
CA HIS A 448 2.53 -13.23 20.19
C HIS A 448 3.81 -12.45 20.50
N ALA A 449 4.19 -12.30 21.77
CA ALA A 449 5.47 -11.70 22.14
C ALA A 449 6.65 -12.47 21.55
N LEU A 450 6.66 -13.81 21.68
CA LEU A 450 7.73 -14.63 21.10
C LEU A 450 7.79 -14.55 19.56
N SER A 451 6.71 -14.16 18.88
CA SER A 451 6.71 -13.97 17.42
C SER A 451 7.42 -12.69 16.98
N THR A 452 7.43 -11.66 17.83
CA THR A 452 8.08 -10.36 17.55
C THR A 452 9.54 -10.30 18.01
N PHE A 453 9.94 -11.11 18.99
CA PHE A 453 11.31 -11.11 19.50
C PHE A 453 12.28 -11.90 18.60
N PRO A 454 13.52 -11.42 18.39
CA PRO A 454 14.57 -12.23 17.77
C PRO A 454 14.91 -13.43 18.68
N LEU A 455 14.63 -14.64 18.19
CA LEU A 455 14.87 -15.91 18.90
C LEU A 455 16.32 -16.43 18.70
N ASP A 456 17.28 -15.54 18.47
CA ASP A 456 18.69 -15.89 18.27
C ASP A 456 19.33 -16.49 19.54
N ASP A 457 18.79 -16.16 20.72
CA ASP A 457 19.27 -16.72 21.97
C ASP A 457 18.86 -18.21 22.12
N PRO A 458 19.82 -19.12 22.37
CA PRO A 458 19.54 -20.55 22.43
C PRO A 458 18.64 -20.96 23.60
N GLN A 459 18.63 -20.23 24.71
CA GLN A 459 17.80 -20.56 25.88
C GLN A 459 16.35 -20.15 25.65
N LEU A 460 16.12 -18.95 25.09
CA LEU A 460 14.79 -18.48 24.72
C LEU A 460 14.22 -19.32 23.58
N GLY A 461 15.02 -19.62 22.54
CA GLY A 461 14.63 -20.48 21.43
C GLY A 461 14.19 -21.87 21.88
N GLN A 462 14.92 -22.54 22.78
CA GLN A 462 14.53 -23.85 23.31
C GLN A 462 13.24 -23.82 24.13
N ARG A 463 13.02 -22.77 24.93
CA ARG A 463 11.79 -22.63 25.71
C ARG A 463 10.60 -22.27 24.84
N ALA A 464 10.77 -21.40 23.84
CA ALA A 464 9.78 -21.11 22.82
C ALA A 464 9.39 -22.37 22.04
N GLN A 465 10.37 -23.21 21.67
CA GLN A 465 10.12 -24.52 21.05
C GLN A 465 9.27 -25.42 21.94
N ARG A 466 9.60 -25.55 23.23
CA ARG A 466 8.80 -26.35 24.18
C ARG A 466 7.38 -25.80 24.35
N LEU A 467 7.26 -24.48 24.42
CA LEU A 467 5.97 -23.80 24.56
C LEU A 467 5.10 -24.03 23.31
N VAL A 468 5.65 -23.90 22.10
CA VAL A 468 4.94 -24.19 20.85
C VAL A 468 4.44 -25.63 20.86
N LEU A 469 5.30 -26.62 21.13
CA LEU A 469 4.90 -28.03 21.17
C LEU A 469 3.82 -28.33 22.23
N TRP A 470 3.82 -27.59 23.34
CA TRP A 470 2.80 -27.69 24.39
C TRP A 470 1.48 -27.03 24.01
N SER A 471 1.55 -26.03 23.14
CA SER A 471 0.40 -25.25 22.67
C SER A 471 -0.31 -25.88 21.47
N LEU A 472 0.35 -26.79 20.74
CA LEU A 472 -0.19 -27.53 19.59
C LEU A 472 -1.12 -28.68 20.02
N HIS A 473 -2.09 -28.37 20.88
CA HIS A 473 -3.14 -29.27 21.33
C HIS A 473 -4.47 -28.53 21.36
N GLU A 474 -5.53 -29.15 20.82
CA GLU A 474 -6.86 -28.54 20.69
C GLU A 474 -7.43 -28.09 22.05
N GLU A 475 -7.12 -28.81 23.12
CA GLU A 475 -7.52 -28.49 24.50
C GLU A 475 -7.02 -27.12 25.01
N LYS A 476 -6.02 -26.51 24.36
CA LYS A 476 -5.47 -25.19 24.74
C LYS A 476 -6.27 -24.01 24.20
N GLY A 477 -7.27 -24.28 23.36
CA GLY A 477 -8.14 -23.27 22.77
C GLY A 477 -7.62 -22.73 21.44
N LYS A 478 -8.57 -22.38 20.57
CA LYS A 478 -8.35 -21.97 19.17
C LYS A 478 -7.26 -20.91 18.99
N GLN A 479 -7.36 -19.79 19.73
CA GLN A 479 -6.45 -18.66 19.57
C GLN A 479 -5.00 -18.99 19.95
N VAL A 480 -4.82 -19.88 20.93
CA VAL A 480 -3.51 -20.38 21.36
C VAL A 480 -2.89 -21.26 20.29
N VAL A 481 -3.68 -22.20 19.75
CA VAL A 481 -3.22 -23.12 18.70
C VAL A 481 -2.83 -22.35 17.43
N MET A 482 -3.64 -21.37 17.02
CA MET A 482 -3.34 -20.53 15.84
C MET A 482 -2.06 -19.72 16.03
N ALA A 483 -1.88 -19.08 17.18
CA ALA A 483 -0.67 -18.32 17.49
C ALA A 483 0.58 -19.23 17.52
N ALA A 484 0.45 -20.45 18.05
CA ALA A 484 1.54 -21.42 18.09
C ALA A 484 1.91 -21.93 16.68
N LEU A 485 0.92 -22.18 15.82
CA LEU A 485 1.13 -22.58 14.43
C LEU A 485 1.82 -21.48 13.61
N GLN A 486 1.47 -20.21 13.84
CA GLN A 486 2.16 -19.08 13.19
C GLN A 486 3.62 -18.97 13.67
N LEU A 487 3.87 -19.11 14.98
CA LEU A 487 5.21 -19.08 15.54
C LEU A 487 6.09 -20.26 15.06
N ALA A 488 5.46 -21.39 14.72
CA ALA A 488 6.14 -22.57 14.18
C ALA A 488 6.78 -22.34 12.80
N LEU A 489 6.42 -21.26 12.08
CA LEU A 489 7.06 -20.86 10.83
C LEU A 489 8.44 -20.20 11.04
N ASN A 490 8.76 -19.77 12.25
CA ASN A 490 10.03 -19.11 12.53
C ASN A 490 11.19 -20.13 12.46
N PRO A 491 12.25 -19.89 11.66
CA PRO A 491 13.36 -20.84 11.47
C PRO A 491 14.11 -21.19 12.77
N HIS A 492 14.15 -20.28 13.74
CA HIS A 492 14.79 -20.52 15.05
C HIS A 492 13.97 -21.46 15.95
N VAL A 493 12.66 -21.57 15.70
CA VAL A 493 11.77 -22.53 16.36
C VAL A 493 11.76 -23.85 15.60
N ALA A 494 11.66 -23.81 14.28
CA ALA A 494 11.67 -24.97 13.39
C ALA A 494 13.08 -25.57 13.18
N THR A 495 13.78 -25.88 14.27
CA THR A 495 15.10 -26.53 14.20
C THR A 495 14.99 -28.01 13.82
N SER A 496 16.01 -28.54 13.16
CA SER A 496 16.03 -29.93 12.64
C SER A 496 15.78 -31.01 13.70
N SER A 497 16.10 -30.75 14.96
CA SER A 497 15.90 -31.68 16.09
C SER A 497 14.44 -31.82 16.52
N ILE A 498 13.64 -30.76 16.37
CA ILE A 498 12.24 -30.70 16.83
C ILE A 498 11.25 -30.77 15.67
N MET A 499 11.69 -30.43 14.46
CA MET A 499 10.88 -30.34 13.25
C MET A 499 9.98 -31.56 13.06
N ARG A 500 10.50 -32.79 13.25
CA ARG A 500 9.70 -34.03 13.13
C ARG A 500 8.51 -34.08 14.09
N ARG A 501 8.70 -33.63 15.32
CA ARG A 501 7.65 -33.61 16.35
C ARG A 501 6.64 -32.50 16.09
N LEU A 502 7.14 -31.33 15.68
CA LEU A 502 6.33 -30.17 15.34
C LEU A 502 5.46 -30.46 14.11
N THR A 503 6.03 -31.01 13.04
CA THR A 503 5.26 -31.37 11.83
C THR A 503 4.24 -32.46 12.11
N PHE A 504 4.57 -33.43 12.97
CA PHE A 504 3.62 -34.46 13.38
C PHE A 504 2.46 -33.89 14.20
N GLN A 505 2.72 -33.03 15.19
CA GLN A 505 1.66 -32.39 15.98
C GLN A 505 0.82 -31.43 15.13
N ALA A 506 1.43 -30.67 14.22
CA ALA A 506 0.69 -29.85 13.26
C ALA A 506 -0.17 -30.71 12.32
N ALA A 507 0.33 -31.88 11.89
CA ALA A 507 -0.45 -32.83 11.10
C ALA A 507 -1.57 -33.51 11.90
N GLN A 508 -1.42 -33.67 13.23
CA GLN A 508 -2.50 -34.13 14.10
C GLN A 508 -3.66 -33.14 14.19
N LEU A 509 -3.36 -31.84 14.16
CA LEU A 509 -4.38 -30.78 14.15
C LEU A 509 -5.22 -30.76 12.87
N LEU A 510 -4.85 -31.53 11.84
CA LEU A 510 -5.70 -31.74 10.66
C LEU A 510 -6.95 -32.57 10.94
N LEU A 511 -6.99 -33.26 12.09
CA LEU A 511 -8.15 -33.99 12.57
C LEU A 511 -8.93 -33.21 13.65
N ALA A 512 -8.62 -31.93 13.85
CA ALA A 512 -9.34 -31.08 14.80
C ALA A 512 -10.78 -30.82 14.31
N ASP A 513 -11.70 -30.58 15.24
CA ASP A 513 -13.11 -30.34 14.91
C ASP A 513 -13.33 -28.95 14.29
N ASP A 514 -12.46 -27.97 14.58
CA ASP A 514 -12.56 -26.60 14.07
C ASP A 514 -11.85 -26.44 12.70
N PRO A 515 -12.58 -26.14 11.61
CA PRO A 515 -12.02 -26.03 10.27
C PRO A 515 -10.98 -24.90 10.14
N GLN A 516 -11.06 -23.84 10.96
CA GLN A 516 -10.07 -22.76 10.91
C GLN A 516 -8.71 -23.21 11.44
N ILE A 517 -8.68 -24.10 12.44
CA ILE A 517 -7.43 -24.71 12.92
C ILE A 517 -6.84 -25.58 11.80
N VAL A 518 -7.66 -26.38 11.13
CA VAL A 518 -7.24 -27.27 10.03
C VAL A 518 -6.66 -26.46 8.87
N HIS A 519 -7.30 -25.35 8.47
CA HIS A 519 -6.79 -24.48 7.42
C HIS A 519 -5.43 -23.86 7.76
N VAL A 520 -5.27 -23.33 8.98
CA VAL A 520 -3.99 -22.75 9.40
C VAL A 520 -2.92 -23.84 9.49
N ALA A 521 -3.24 -25.03 10.01
CA ALA A 521 -2.32 -26.16 10.08
C ALA A 521 -1.87 -26.61 8.68
N LEU A 522 -2.79 -26.74 7.71
CA LEU A 522 -2.46 -27.03 6.31
C LEU A 522 -1.57 -25.96 5.69
N SER A 523 -1.86 -24.68 5.95
CA SER A 523 -1.03 -23.58 5.43
C SER A 523 0.40 -23.64 5.95
N VAL A 524 0.58 -23.96 7.24
CA VAL A 524 1.89 -24.09 7.88
C VAL A 524 2.64 -25.30 7.33
N LEU A 525 1.96 -26.44 7.18
CA LEU A 525 2.53 -27.64 6.57
C LEU A 525 2.88 -27.45 5.08
N SER A 526 2.18 -26.55 4.38
CA SER A 526 2.44 -26.21 2.97
C SER A 526 3.64 -25.30 2.75
N ASN A 527 4.20 -24.72 3.82
CA ASN A 527 5.40 -23.92 3.71
C ASN A 527 6.55 -24.80 3.17
N PRO A 528 7.25 -24.39 2.07
CA PRO A 528 8.30 -25.20 1.45
C PRO A 528 9.39 -25.66 2.42
N GLY A 529 9.73 -24.83 3.42
CA GLY A 529 10.74 -25.17 4.43
C GLY A 529 10.31 -26.32 5.35
N LEU A 530 9.01 -26.38 5.71
CA LEU A 530 8.45 -27.44 6.57
C LEU A 530 8.06 -28.68 5.76
N ALA A 531 7.52 -28.49 4.55
CA ALA A 531 7.06 -29.54 3.65
C ALA A 531 8.17 -30.56 3.33
N GLY A 532 9.39 -30.09 3.05
CA GLY A 532 10.53 -30.97 2.76
C GLY A 532 10.91 -31.94 3.90
N MET A 533 10.50 -31.64 5.13
CA MET A 533 10.91 -32.35 6.34
C MET A 533 9.82 -33.23 6.96
N LEU A 534 8.68 -33.37 6.25
CA LEU A 534 7.59 -34.24 6.66
C LEU A 534 8.01 -35.71 6.64
N ASP A 535 7.64 -36.45 7.68
CA ASP A 535 7.89 -37.88 7.80
C ASP A 535 6.67 -38.71 7.33
N GLU A 536 6.86 -40.02 7.24
CA GLU A 536 5.82 -40.98 6.82
C GLU A 536 4.55 -40.86 7.68
N ARG A 537 4.71 -40.60 8.97
CA ARG A 537 3.60 -40.43 9.91
C ARG A 537 2.81 -39.16 9.63
N SER A 538 3.48 -38.03 9.42
CA SER A 538 2.82 -36.77 9.06
C SER A 538 2.09 -36.89 7.72
N CYS A 539 2.71 -37.54 6.72
CA CYS A 539 2.08 -37.82 5.43
C CYS A 539 0.83 -38.72 5.57
N SER A 540 0.88 -39.70 6.47
CA SER A 540 -0.27 -40.56 6.79
C SER A 540 -1.42 -39.79 7.45
N MET A 541 -1.10 -38.82 8.33
CA MET A 541 -2.09 -37.94 8.94
C MET A 541 -2.74 -37.00 7.92
N ILE A 542 -1.96 -36.48 6.97
CA ILE A 542 -2.48 -35.69 5.84
C ILE A 542 -3.42 -36.53 4.98
N LEU A 543 -3.08 -37.81 4.73
CA LEU A 543 -3.97 -38.73 4.02
C LEU A 543 -5.24 -39.07 4.82
N LEU A 544 -5.12 -39.24 6.14
CA LEU A 544 -6.29 -39.40 7.01
C LEU A 544 -7.21 -38.18 6.95
N ALA A 545 -6.66 -36.97 6.99
CA ALA A 545 -7.43 -35.74 6.81
C ALA A 545 -8.10 -35.69 5.43
N LEU A 546 -7.42 -36.13 4.38
CA LEU A 546 -7.98 -36.23 3.03
C LEU A 546 -9.14 -37.24 2.96
N HIS A 547 -9.06 -38.37 3.67
CA HIS A 547 -10.14 -39.37 3.71
C HIS A 547 -11.31 -38.99 4.63
N GLN A 548 -11.05 -38.32 5.75
CA GLN A 548 -12.04 -38.08 6.80
C GLN A 548 -12.71 -36.71 6.73
N SER A 549 -12.08 -35.72 6.11
CA SER A 549 -12.68 -34.38 6.04
C SER A 549 -13.92 -34.38 5.14
N LEU A 550 -15.01 -33.84 5.68
CA LEU A 550 -16.25 -33.64 4.93
C LEU A 550 -16.15 -32.42 3.99
N GLU A 551 -15.22 -31.50 4.27
CA GLU A 551 -15.04 -30.26 3.54
C GLU A 551 -14.11 -30.42 2.32
N PRO A 552 -14.59 -30.21 1.09
CA PRO A 552 -13.78 -30.38 -0.12
C PRO A 552 -12.54 -29.48 -0.17
N SER A 553 -12.61 -28.27 0.40
CA SER A 553 -11.51 -27.30 0.44
C SER A 553 -10.26 -27.87 1.12
N ILE A 554 -10.46 -28.54 2.27
CA ILE A 554 -9.44 -29.22 3.07
C ILE A 554 -8.87 -30.41 2.28
N GLN A 555 -9.74 -31.24 1.67
CA GLN A 555 -9.32 -32.37 0.84
C GLN A 555 -8.45 -31.95 -0.35
N ILE A 556 -8.79 -30.83 -1.00
CA ILE A 556 -8.04 -30.31 -2.15
C ILE A 556 -6.68 -29.75 -1.73
N VAL A 557 -6.61 -28.99 -0.64
CA VAL A 557 -5.33 -28.46 -0.15
C VAL A 557 -4.43 -29.60 0.31
N ALA A 558 -4.99 -30.60 1.00
CA ALA A 558 -4.25 -31.81 1.37
C ALA A 558 -3.77 -32.60 0.13
N ALA A 559 -4.59 -32.71 -0.92
CA ALA A 559 -4.21 -33.36 -2.17
C ALA A 559 -3.07 -32.63 -2.88
N LYS A 560 -3.16 -31.30 -3.01
CA LYS A 560 -2.10 -30.46 -3.57
C LYS A 560 -0.80 -30.59 -2.77
N LEU A 561 -0.90 -30.56 -1.44
CA LEU A 561 0.24 -30.74 -0.54
C LEU A 561 0.92 -32.10 -0.77
N LEU A 562 0.16 -33.20 -0.83
CA LEU A 562 0.69 -34.53 -1.15
C LEU A 562 1.39 -34.53 -2.51
N THR A 563 0.83 -33.88 -3.53
CA THR A 563 1.46 -33.80 -4.85
C THR A 563 2.77 -33.03 -4.84
N HIS A 564 2.85 -31.92 -4.11
CA HIS A 564 4.12 -31.22 -3.88
C HIS A 564 5.13 -32.11 -3.16
N LEU A 565 4.70 -32.86 -2.14
CA LEU A 565 5.53 -33.80 -1.41
C LEU A 565 5.98 -35.01 -2.24
N ALA A 566 5.29 -35.35 -3.33
CA ALA A 566 5.69 -36.45 -4.21
C ALA A 566 7.08 -36.22 -4.85
N THR A 567 7.51 -34.96 -4.95
CA THR A 567 8.86 -34.59 -5.42
C THR A 567 9.96 -34.91 -4.40
N ALA A 568 9.69 -34.72 -3.11
CA ALA A 568 10.65 -34.92 -2.03
C ALA A 568 10.59 -36.34 -1.42
N HIS A 569 9.39 -36.89 -1.24
CA HIS A 569 9.11 -38.14 -0.50
C HIS A 569 8.40 -39.17 -1.38
N ARG A 570 8.88 -39.32 -2.62
CA ARG A 570 8.28 -40.15 -3.67
C ARG A 570 7.91 -41.57 -3.21
N ALA A 571 8.79 -42.23 -2.46
CA ALA A 571 8.58 -43.61 -2.01
C ALA A 571 7.40 -43.78 -1.04
N ILE A 572 7.06 -42.74 -0.28
CA ILE A 572 5.98 -42.74 0.71
C ILE A 572 4.69 -42.24 0.08
N VAL A 573 4.76 -41.14 -0.67
CA VAL A 573 3.58 -40.46 -1.22
C VAL A 573 2.96 -41.24 -2.37
N GLN A 574 3.76 -41.91 -3.22
CA GLN A 574 3.23 -42.64 -4.38
C GLN A 574 2.29 -43.80 -4.03
N PRO A 575 2.63 -44.72 -3.10
CA PRO A 575 1.72 -45.75 -2.65
C PRO A 575 0.43 -45.20 -2.01
N LEU A 576 0.57 -44.11 -1.24
CA LEU A 576 -0.54 -43.45 -0.55
C LEU A 576 -1.51 -42.81 -1.55
N ALA A 577 -1.00 -42.01 -2.49
CA ALA A 577 -1.79 -41.42 -3.57
C ALA A 577 -2.45 -42.50 -4.43
N TRP A 578 -1.73 -43.59 -4.75
CA TRP A 578 -2.29 -44.69 -5.52
C TRP A 578 -3.42 -45.42 -4.78
N SER A 579 -3.28 -45.63 -3.47
CA SER A 579 -4.32 -46.24 -2.64
C SER A 579 -5.60 -45.40 -2.65
N HIS A 580 -5.48 -44.09 -2.43
CA HIS A 580 -6.63 -43.17 -2.47
C HIS A 580 -7.29 -43.19 -3.86
N ILE A 581 -6.52 -43.03 -4.93
CA ILE A 581 -7.04 -43.04 -6.31
C ILE A 581 -7.80 -44.34 -6.62
N ARG A 582 -7.28 -45.50 -6.19
CA ARG A 582 -7.94 -46.79 -6.40
C ARG A 582 -9.24 -46.90 -5.61
N GLN A 583 -9.26 -46.45 -4.35
CA GLN A 583 -10.46 -46.47 -3.51
C GLN A 583 -11.53 -45.53 -4.07
N SER A 584 -11.18 -44.27 -4.35
CA SER A 584 -12.11 -43.28 -4.87
C SER A 584 -12.66 -43.69 -6.24
N LEU A 585 -11.83 -44.20 -7.16
CA LEU A 585 -12.31 -44.71 -8.45
C LEU A 585 -13.22 -45.94 -8.32
N SER A 586 -12.98 -46.83 -7.36
CA SER A 586 -13.90 -47.96 -7.12
C SER A 586 -15.26 -47.53 -6.58
N LEU A 587 -15.35 -46.35 -5.97
CA LEU A 587 -16.57 -45.74 -5.47
C LEU A 587 -17.25 -44.82 -6.50
N MET A 588 -16.57 -44.47 -7.59
CA MET A 588 -17.08 -43.53 -8.60
C MET A 588 -18.37 -44.00 -9.26
N ASP A 589 -18.44 -45.27 -9.67
CA ASP A 589 -19.63 -45.83 -10.32
C ASP A 589 -20.87 -45.73 -9.40
N PHE A 590 -20.67 -45.89 -8.09
CA PHE A 590 -21.71 -45.71 -7.09
C PHE A 590 -22.03 -44.22 -6.87
N LEU A 591 -21.03 -43.36 -6.70
CA LEU A 591 -21.21 -41.93 -6.48
C LEU A 591 -21.91 -41.25 -7.66
N GLN A 592 -21.59 -41.62 -8.90
CA GLN A 592 -22.28 -41.10 -10.09
C GLN A 592 -23.80 -41.36 -10.06
N THR A 593 -24.23 -42.46 -9.43
CA THR A 593 -25.65 -42.84 -9.32
C THR A 593 -26.37 -42.20 -8.13
N VAL A 594 -25.65 -41.94 -7.03
CA VAL A 594 -26.24 -41.45 -5.77
C VAL A 594 -26.07 -39.95 -5.58
N ASP A 595 -24.87 -39.43 -5.83
CA ASP A 595 -24.54 -38.01 -5.69
C ASP A 595 -23.49 -37.60 -6.74
N PRO A 596 -23.93 -37.12 -7.92
CA PRO A 596 -23.02 -36.84 -9.01
C PRO A 596 -22.14 -35.60 -8.77
N THR A 597 -22.54 -34.65 -7.93
CA THR A 597 -21.67 -33.49 -7.61
C THR A 597 -20.51 -33.93 -6.73
N ARG A 598 -20.74 -34.84 -5.77
CA ARG A 598 -19.66 -35.47 -5.00
C ARG A 598 -18.71 -36.28 -5.89
N ALA A 599 -19.24 -37.01 -6.88
CA ALA A 599 -18.40 -37.73 -7.85
C ALA A 599 -17.47 -36.78 -8.63
N ILE A 600 -17.96 -35.60 -9.01
CA ILE A 600 -17.17 -34.57 -9.71
C ILE A 600 -16.09 -33.99 -8.78
N ILE A 601 -16.43 -33.69 -7.51
CA ILE A 601 -15.47 -33.19 -6.52
C ILE A 601 -14.35 -34.20 -6.28
N GLU A 602 -14.68 -35.47 -6.11
CA GLU A 602 -13.68 -36.55 -5.97
C GLU A 602 -12.81 -36.70 -7.22
N ALA A 603 -13.37 -36.51 -8.43
CA ALA A 603 -12.60 -36.52 -9.67
C ALA A 603 -11.61 -35.34 -9.72
N CYS A 604 -12.01 -34.17 -9.21
CA CYS A 604 -11.13 -33.01 -9.08
C CYS A 604 -10.02 -33.24 -8.03
N ILE A 605 -10.31 -33.91 -6.91
CA ILE A 605 -9.30 -34.30 -5.91
C ILE A 605 -8.29 -35.29 -6.52
N ILE A 606 -8.78 -36.32 -7.24
CA ILE A 606 -7.92 -37.27 -7.97
C ILE A 606 -7.04 -36.54 -8.98
N SER A 607 -7.57 -35.56 -9.73
CA SER A 607 -6.81 -34.80 -10.72
C SER A 607 -5.58 -34.10 -10.12
N ASN A 608 -5.67 -33.63 -8.87
CA ASN A 608 -4.55 -33.02 -8.16
C ASN A 608 -3.50 -34.06 -7.76
N LEU A 609 -3.90 -35.30 -7.46
CA LEU A 609 -3.02 -36.41 -7.05
C LEU A 609 -2.39 -37.17 -8.22
N LEU A 610 -2.96 -37.11 -9.43
CA LEU A 610 -2.45 -37.81 -10.61
C LEU A 610 -0.97 -37.50 -10.93
N PRO A 611 -0.48 -36.24 -10.84
CA PRO A 611 0.92 -35.93 -11.08
C PRO A 611 1.89 -36.57 -10.08
N ALA A 612 1.40 -36.98 -8.90
CA ALA A 612 2.23 -37.70 -7.93
C ALA A 612 2.58 -39.12 -8.41
N LEU A 613 1.78 -39.73 -9.29
CA LEU A 613 1.97 -41.10 -9.75
C LEU A 613 3.06 -41.24 -10.83
N PRO A 614 3.65 -42.43 -10.99
CA PRO A 614 4.49 -42.75 -12.15
C PRO A 614 3.72 -42.61 -13.48
N PRO A 615 4.37 -42.20 -14.58
CA PRO A 615 3.72 -41.95 -15.88
C PRO A 615 2.97 -43.18 -16.45
N SER A 616 3.42 -44.39 -16.13
CA SER A 616 2.74 -45.64 -16.55
C SER A 616 1.39 -45.86 -15.87
N LEU A 617 1.27 -45.51 -14.58
CA LEU A 617 -0.01 -45.55 -13.86
C LEU A 617 -0.86 -44.33 -14.18
N HIS A 618 -0.23 -43.18 -14.41
CA HIS A 618 -0.90 -41.96 -14.81
C HIS A 618 -1.78 -42.19 -16.06
N GLN A 619 -1.23 -42.78 -17.12
CA GLN A 619 -1.99 -43.08 -18.36
C GLN A 619 -3.19 -44.01 -18.13
N LYS A 620 -3.13 -44.91 -17.14
CA LYS A 620 -4.21 -45.85 -16.84
C LYS A 620 -5.42 -45.19 -16.16
N TYR A 621 -5.19 -44.17 -15.34
CA TYR A 621 -6.23 -43.57 -14.49
C TYR A 621 -6.73 -42.20 -15.00
N VAL A 622 -6.04 -41.56 -15.94
CA VAL A 622 -6.47 -40.28 -16.53
C VAL A 622 -7.79 -40.38 -17.28
N GLY A 623 -8.04 -41.47 -18.02
CA GLY A 623 -9.24 -41.62 -18.85
C GLY A 623 -10.55 -41.48 -18.07
N PRO A 624 -10.79 -42.31 -17.03
CA PRO A 624 -12.01 -42.22 -16.21
C PRO A 624 -12.21 -40.86 -15.53
N VAL A 625 -11.12 -40.22 -15.10
CA VAL A 625 -11.15 -38.91 -14.43
C VAL A 625 -11.49 -37.80 -15.44
N LYS A 626 -10.96 -37.88 -16.66
CA LYS A 626 -11.24 -36.96 -17.77
C LYS A 626 -12.72 -36.96 -18.14
N GLU A 627 -13.32 -38.14 -18.31
CA GLU A 627 -14.75 -38.28 -18.64
C GLU A 627 -15.66 -37.66 -17.58
N LEU A 628 -15.35 -37.90 -16.30
CA LEU A 628 -16.08 -37.35 -15.17
C LEU A 628 -16.03 -35.82 -15.10
N ILE A 629 -14.83 -35.22 -15.23
CA ILE A 629 -14.67 -33.77 -15.19
C ILE A 629 -15.38 -33.10 -16.38
N LEU A 630 -15.31 -33.69 -17.58
CA LEU A 630 -16.03 -33.20 -18.75
C LEU A 630 -17.56 -33.30 -18.59
N SER A 631 -18.06 -34.37 -17.97
CA SER A 631 -19.49 -34.49 -17.66
C SER A 631 -19.99 -33.42 -16.67
N GLY A 632 -19.09 -32.86 -15.84
CA GLY A 632 -19.39 -31.77 -14.91
C GLY A 632 -19.58 -30.42 -15.59
N LEU A 633 -18.84 -30.13 -16.67
CA LEU A 633 -18.99 -28.90 -17.46
C LEU A 633 -20.37 -28.79 -18.12
N GLN A 634 -20.98 -29.92 -18.49
CA GLN A 634 -22.27 -29.97 -19.18
C GLN A 634 -23.47 -29.80 -18.23
N ARG A 635 -23.24 -29.75 -16.92
CA ARG A 635 -24.30 -29.63 -15.89
C ARG A 635 -24.31 -28.23 -15.30
N SER A 636 -25.50 -27.69 -15.07
CA SER A 636 -25.69 -26.47 -14.27
C SER A 636 -25.20 -26.72 -12.84
N SER A 637 -23.97 -26.34 -12.53
CA SER A 637 -23.32 -26.58 -11.25
C SER A 637 -23.09 -25.26 -10.51
N GLU A 638 -23.07 -25.32 -9.17
CA GLU A 638 -22.81 -24.15 -8.33
C GLU A 638 -21.41 -23.56 -8.61
N GLY A 639 -21.24 -22.24 -8.48
CA GLY A 639 -20.01 -21.54 -8.83
C GLY A 639 -18.73 -22.11 -8.17
N HIS A 640 -18.83 -22.59 -6.92
CA HIS A 640 -17.72 -23.24 -6.25
C HIS A 640 -17.35 -24.59 -6.88
N THR A 641 -18.33 -25.38 -7.32
CA THR A 641 -18.08 -26.65 -8.01
C THR A 641 -17.51 -26.42 -9.41
N LEU A 642 -17.98 -25.38 -10.13
CA LEU A 642 -17.43 -24.96 -11.41
C LEU A 642 -15.95 -24.56 -11.31
N SER A 643 -15.58 -23.79 -10.30
CA SER A 643 -14.18 -23.42 -10.06
C SER A 643 -13.28 -24.65 -9.86
N LEU A 644 -13.77 -25.67 -9.14
CA LEU A 644 -13.07 -26.94 -8.96
C LEU A 644 -12.94 -27.74 -10.26
N ILE A 645 -13.99 -27.78 -11.08
CA ILE A 645 -13.98 -28.42 -12.40
C ILE A 645 -12.92 -27.77 -13.29
N PHE A 646 -12.87 -26.43 -13.34
CA PHE A 646 -11.84 -25.71 -14.11
C PHE A 646 -10.42 -25.97 -13.58
N GLN A 647 -10.24 -26.03 -12.26
CA GLN A 647 -8.96 -26.43 -11.68
C GLN A 647 -8.58 -27.87 -12.05
N GLY A 648 -9.52 -28.79 -12.04
CA GLY A 648 -9.31 -30.18 -12.49
C GLY A 648 -8.92 -30.28 -13.97
N LEU A 649 -9.57 -29.49 -14.83
CA LEU A 649 -9.22 -29.39 -16.25
C LEU A 649 -7.81 -28.83 -16.46
N ALA A 650 -7.43 -27.80 -15.70
CA ALA A 650 -6.09 -27.24 -15.77
C ALA A 650 -4.99 -28.27 -15.42
N ASN A 651 -5.26 -29.16 -14.47
CA ASN A 651 -4.36 -30.25 -14.11
C ASN A 651 -4.29 -31.33 -15.21
N LEU A 652 -5.44 -31.68 -15.80
CA LEU A 652 -5.53 -32.66 -16.90
C LEU A 652 -4.99 -32.12 -18.23
N ALA A 653 -4.91 -30.81 -18.40
CA ALA A 653 -4.32 -30.19 -19.60
C ALA A 653 -2.83 -30.50 -19.74
N GLN A 654 -2.12 -30.68 -18.63
CA GLN A 654 -0.69 -31.06 -18.64
C GLN A 654 -0.46 -32.54 -18.98
N SER A 655 -1.47 -33.41 -18.84
CA SER A 655 -1.32 -34.83 -19.08
C SER A 655 -1.63 -35.19 -20.55
N GLU A 656 -0.67 -35.87 -21.19
CA GLU A 656 -0.68 -36.16 -22.62
C GLU A 656 -1.83 -37.11 -23.00
N GLY A 657 -2.92 -36.55 -23.54
CA GLY A 657 -4.08 -37.34 -24.00
C GLY A 657 -5.19 -36.57 -24.73
N TRP A 658 -4.94 -35.33 -25.16
CA TRP A 658 -5.90 -34.54 -25.93
C TRP A 658 -5.56 -34.63 -27.43
N GLY A 659 -6.53 -35.00 -28.26
CA GLY A 659 -6.42 -34.86 -29.72
C GLY A 659 -6.55 -33.39 -30.13
N SER A 660 -5.95 -32.97 -31.25
CA SER A 660 -6.00 -31.57 -31.71
C SER A 660 -7.43 -31.05 -31.88
N ALA A 661 -8.33 -31.86 -32.46
CA ALA A 661 -9.75 -31.53 -32.60
C ALA A 661 -10.47 -31.39 -31.24
N GLN A 662 -10.17 -32.27 -30.28
CA GLN A 662 -10.76 -32.21 -28.94
C GLN A 662 -10.25 -30.99 -28.16
N GLN A 663 -8.98 -30.64 -28.33
CA GLN A 663 -8.37 -29.47 -27.69
C GLN A 663 -8.96 -28.17 -28.25
N SER A 664 -9.18 -28.09 -29.57
CA SER A 664 -9.79 -26.92 -30.19
C SER A 664 -11.27 -26.76 -29.84
N GLU A 665 -12.04 -27.84 -29.88
CA GLU A 665 -13.48 -27.82 -29.56
C GLU A 665 -13.68 -27.42 -28.10
N LEU A 666 -12.96 -28.05 -27.17
CA LEU A 666 -13.04 -27.70 -25.74
C LEU A 666 -12.59 -26.26 -25.47
N ALA A 667 -11.54 -25.76 -26.14
CA ALA A 667 -11.09 -24.39 -25.96
C ALA A 667 -12.13 -23.38 -26.44
N ILE A 668 -12.80 -23.65 -27.57
CA ILE A 668 -13.87 -22.81 -28.10
C ILE A 668 -15.08 -22.84 -27.16
N ASP A 669 -15.53 -24.03 -26.75
CA ASP A 669 -16.66 -24.18 -25.82
C ASP A 669 -16.41 -23.43 -24.50
N LEU A 670 -15.20 -23.54 -23.94
CA LEU A 670 -14.83 -22.83 -22.71
C LEU A 670 -14.75 -21.30 -22.88
N LEU A 671 -14.30 -20.82 -24.05
CA LEU A 671 -14.25 -19.39 -24.37
C LEU A 671 -15.65 -18.81 -24.56
N GLU A 672 -16.56 -19.54 -25.21
CA GLU A 672 -17.95 -19.14 -25.39
C GLU A 672 -18.69 -19.14 -24.05
N MET A 673 -18.49 -20.17 -23.21
CA MET A 673 -19.05 -20.22 -21.85
C MET A 673 -18.46 -19.16 -20.91
N SER A 674 -17.29 -18.57 -21.21
CA SER A 674 -16.61 -17.64 -20.29
C SER A 674 -17.42 -16.39 -19.92
N GLN A 675 -18.35 -15.97 -20.79
CA GLN A 675 -19.24 -14.84 -20.53
C GLN A 675 -20.41 -15.19 -19.61
N GLU A 676 -20.76 -16.47 -19.49
CA GLU A 676 -21.87 -16.99 -18.67
C GLU A 676 -21.39 -17.47 -17.29
N ILE A 677 -20.07 -17.60 -17.08
CA ILE A 677 -19.46 -18.06 -15.82
C ILE A 677 -19.49 -16.93 -14.76
N PRO A 678 -19.90 -17.23 -13.50
CA PRO A 678 -19.84 -16.28 -12.38
C PRO A 678 -18.43 -15.71 -12.19
N LYS A 679 -18.32 -14.42 -11.86
CA LYS A 679 -17.04 -13.69 -11.70
C LYS A 679 -16.02 -14.44 -10.83
N ASP A 680 -16.47 -15.02 -9.72
CA ASP A 680 -15.63 -15.76 -8.76
C ASP A 680 -14.95 -17.01 -9.37
N SER A 681 -15.47 -17.53 -10.48
CA SER A 681 -14.96 -18.71 -11.20
C SER A 681 -14.26 -18.37 -12.53
N GLN A 682 -14.31 -17.12 -13.00
CA GLN A 682 -13.71 -16.70 -14.27
C GLN A 682 -12.19 -16.85 -14.28
N HIS A 683 -11.52 -16.53 -13.16
CA HIS A 683 -10.07 -16.72 -13.04
C HIS A 683 -9.66 -18.19 -13.22
N ALA A 684 -10.39 -19.11 -12.59
CA ALA A 684 -10.13 -20.55 -12.70
C ALA A 684 -10.36 -21.06 -14.15
N ALA A 685 -11.42 -20.59 -14.81
CA ALA A 685 -11.73 -20.91 -16.20
C ALA A 685 -10.65 -20.43 -17.16
N LEU A 686 -10.22 -19.16 -17.07
CA LEU A 686 -9.15 -18.61 -17.91
C LEU A 686 -7.80 -19.30 -17.66
N HIS A 687 -7.48 -19.63 -16.41
CA HIS A 687 -6.29 -20.41 -16.09
C HIS A 687 -6.35 -21.82 -16.71
N ALA A 688 -7.53 -22.47 -16.73
CA ALA A 688 -7.72 -23.75 -17.39
C ALA A 688 -7.50 -23.66 -18.91
N ILE A 689 -8.04 -22.63 -19.56
CA ILE A 689 -7.84 -22.37 -21.00
C ILE A 689 -6.35 -22.11 -21.31
N ALA A 690 -5.69 -21.27 -20.52
CA ALA A 690 -4.27 -20.99 -20.66
C ALA A 690 -3.42 -22.27 -20.54
N ARG A 691 -3.72 -23.13 -19.56
CA ARG A 691 -3.03 -24.42 -19.38
C ARG A 691 -3.33 -25.41 -20.50
N LEU A 692 -4.58 -25.47 -20.97
CA LEU A 692 -4.97 -26.30 -22.12
C LEU A 692 -4.19 -25.91 -23.37
N LEU A 693 -3.97 -24.61 -23.60
CA LEU A 693 -3.27 -24.09 -24.77
C LEU A 693 -1.74 -24.00 -24.60
N SER A 694 -1.20 -24.28 -23.40
CA SER A 694 0.24 -24.18 -23.12
C SER A 694 1.11 -25.16 -23.93
N VAL A 695 0.55 -26.28 -24.38
CA VAL A 695 1.18 -27.25 -25.29
C VAL A 695 0.26 -27.51 -26.48
N PRO A 696 0.30 -26.66 -27.54
CA PRO A 696 -0.57 -26.84 -28.69
C PRO A 696 -0.16 -28.09 -29.48
N LYS A 697 -1.12 -28.96 -29.81
CA LYS A 697 -0.88 -30.15 -30.64
C LYS A 697 -0.79 -29.78 -32.13
N ASP A 698 -0.01 -30.55 -32.88
CA ASP A 698 0.16 -30.37 -34.32
C ASP A 698 -1.21 -30.42 -35.03
N GLY A 699 -1.53 -29.38 -35.80
CA GLY A 699 -2.80 -29.23 -36.53
C GLY A 699 -3.90 -28.45 -35.80
N LEU A 700 -3.61 -27.78 -34.69
CA LEU A 700 -4.54 -26.86 -34.03
C LEU A 700 -4.80 -25.62 -34.93
N ASP A 701 -6.07 -25.23 -35.11
CA ASP A 701 -6.44 -24.01 -35.82
C ASP A 701 -6.28 -22.78 -34.91
N VAL A 702 -5.03 -22.33 -34.80
CA VAL A 702 -4.62 -21.17 -33.98
C VAL A 702 -5.32 -19.90 -34.43
N TYR A 703 -5.59 -19.75 -35.74
CA TYR A 703 -6.22 -18.55 -36.30
C TYR A 703 -7.67 -18.41 -35.84
N ASN A 704 -8.44 -19.49 -35.91
CA ASN A 704 -9.83 -19.48 -35.45
C ASN A 704 -9.89 -19.21 -33.93
N LEU A 705 -9.04 -19.86 -33.13
CA LEU A 705 -8.96 -19.63 -31.68
C LEU A 705 -8.60 -18.17 -31.33
N LEU A 706 -7.64 -17.57 -32.03
CA LEU A 706 -7.28 -16.16 -31.83
C LEU A 706 -8.43 -15.21 -32.16
N ILE A 707 -9.19 -15.49 -33.22
CA ILE A 707 -10.40 -14.72 -33.56
C ILE A 707 -11.42 -14.82 -32.43
N THR A 708 -11.68 -16.02 -31.92
CA THR A 708 -12.66 -16.23 -30.84
C THR A 708 -12.22 -15.56 -29.53
N VAL A 709 -10.93 -15.64 -29.16
CA VAL A 709 -10.35 -14.94 -27.99
C VAL A 709 -10.44 -13.42 -28.17
N HIS A 710 -10.20 -12.90 -29.37
CA HIS A 710 -10.31 -11.48 -29.66
C HIS A 710 -11.75 -10.99 -29.70
N ALA A 711 -12.68 -11.81 -30.19
CA ALA A 711 -14.11 -11.51 -30.16
C ALA A 711 -14.68 -11.49 -28.74
N THR A 712 -14.17 -12.34 -27.85
CA THR A 712 -14.61 -12.43 -26.45
C THR A 712 -13.98 -11.38 -25.53
N PHE A 713 -12.69 -11.06 -25.69
CA PHE A 713 -11.95 -10.16 -24.78
C PHE A 713 -11.34 -8.91 -25.42
N GLY A 714 -11.29 -8.81 -26.75
CA GLY A 714 -10.54 -7.78 -27.49
C GLY A 714 -11.27 -6.45 -27.75
N GLY A 715 -12.48 -6.27 -27.23
CA GLY A 715 -13.23 -5.03 -27.38
C GLY A 715 -12.57 -3.85 -26.66
N ARG A 716 -12.58 -2.66 -27.27
CA ARG A 716 -12.03 -1.39 -26.72
C ARG A 716 -12.62 -0.93 -25.37
N HIS A 717 -13.59 -1.67 -24.82
CA HIS A 717 -14.28 -1.39 -23.56
C HIS A 717 -14.36 -2.61 -22.61
N ALA A 718 -13.59 -3.68 -22.85
CA ALA A 718 -13.56 -4.83 -21.93
C ALA A 718 -12.70 -4.48 -20.70
N GLU A 719 -13.33 -3.98 -19.64
CA GLU A 719 -12.71 -3.78 -18.33
C GLU A 719 -12.50 -5.12 -17.62
N LEU A 720 -11.48 -5.86 -18.04
CA LEU A 720 -10.96 -6.99 -17.29
C LEU A 720 -10.08 -6.48 -16.13
N GLU A 721 -10.22 -7.09 -14.96
CA GLU A 721 -9.30 -6.92 -13.84
C GLU A 721 -7.86 -7.25 -14.26
N PRO A 722 -6.84 -6.62 -13.65
CA PRO A 722 -5.44 -6.78 -14.05
C PRO A 722 -4.97 -8.25 -14.04
N ASP A 723 -5.43 -9.05 -13.09
CA ASP A 723 -5.06 -10.47 -12.99
C ASP A 723 -5.68 -11.32 -14.13
N LEU A 724 -6.93 -11.02 -14.52
CA LEU A 724 -7.59 -11.65 -15.66
C LEU A 724 -6.94 -11.21 -16.98
N LYS A 725 -6.51 -9.95 -17.08
CA LYS A 725 -5.73 -9.45 -18.23
C LYS A 725 -4.41 -10.19 -18.39
N ALA A 726 -3.70 -10.49 -17.30
CA ALA A 726 -2.47 -11.26 -17.35
C ALA A 726 -2.70 -12.69 -17.87
N LEU A 727 -3.78 -13.35 -17.45
CA LEU A 727 -4.15 -14.68 -17.96
C LEU A 727 -4.56 -14.65 -19.43
N VAL A 728 -5.36 -13.67 -19.86
CA VAL A 728 -5.74 -13.48 -21.27
C VAL A 728 -4.49 -13.18 -22.12
N SER A 729 -3.58 -12.35 -21.63
CA SER A 729 -2.27 -12.11 -22.26
C SER A 729 -1.43 -13.39 -22.34
N GLY A 730 -1.51 -14.26 -21.34
CA GLY A 730 -0.90 -15.59 -21.37
C GLY A 730 -1.48 -16.50 -22.44
N ILE A 731 -2.81 -16.48 -22.63
CA ILE A 731 -3.49 -17.19 -23.74
C ILE A 731 -3.01 -16.66 -25.09
N TYR A 732 -2.93 -15.33 -25.27
CA TYR A 732 -2.33 -14.71 -26.45
C TYR A 732 -0.87 -15.11 -26.63
N GLY A 733 -0.07 -15.18 -25.57
CA GLY A 733 1.32 -15.64 -25.61
C GLY A 733 1.45 -17.10 -26.03
N HIS A 734 0.61 -18.00 -25.52
CA HIS A 734 0.61 -19.41 -25.92
C HIS A 734 0.14 -19.64 -27.36
N LEU A 735 -0.80 -18.83 -27.85
CA LEU A 735 -1.25 -18.85 -29.25
C LEU A 735 -0.30 -18.09 -30.20
N GLY A 736 0.48 -17.13 -29.68
CA GLY A 736 1.42 -16.27 -30.43
C GLY A 736 2.85 -16.80 -30.51
N THR A 737 3.26 -17.69 -29.59
CA THR A 737 4.59 -18.36 -29.61
C THR A 737 4.71 -19.49 -30.63
N VAL A 738 3.89 -19.46 -31.69
CA VAL A 738 3.98 -20.35 -32.87
C VAL A 738 5.14 -19.89 -33.79
N GLU A 739 6.32 -19.63 -33.23
CA GLU A 739 7.58 -19.53 -34.00
C GLU A 739 8.11 -20.92 -34.42
N ARG A 740 7.21 -21.88 -34.67
CA ARG A 740 7.54 -23.21 -35.21
C ARG A 740 6.65 -23.64 -36.37
N ASN A 741 5.96 -22.72 -37.05
CA ASN A 741 5.32 -23.01 -38.35
C ASN A 741 5.67 -21.93 -39.40
N PRO A 742 6.21 -22.31 -40.58
CA PRO A 742 6.88 -21.39 -41.50
C PRO A 742 5.94 -20.62 -42.43
N VAL A 743 4.65 -20.45 -42.09
CA VAL A 743 3.67 -19.80 -42.97
C VAL A 743 2.79 -18.86 -42.18
N ILE A 744 3.32 -17.71 -41.75
CA ILE A 744 2.47 -16.57 -41.41
C ILE A 744 3.04 -15.29 -42.04
N SER A 745 2.13 -14.56 -42.66
CA SER A 745 2.28 -13.59 -43.75
C SER A 745 2.93 -12.26 -43.37
N ARG A 746 3.19 -11.45 -44.40
CA ARG A 746 3.75 -10.08 -44.39
C ARG A 746 3.11 -9.12 -43.37
N ASP A 747 1.87 -9.38 -42.95
CA ASP A 747 1.15 -8.55 -41.97
C ASP A 747 1.58 -8.83 -40.52
N SER A 748 2.11 -10.02 -40.23
CA SER A 748 2.71 -10.35 -38.92
C SER A 748 4.03 -9.64 -38.71
N LYS A 749 4.79 -9.38 -39.78
CA LYS A 749 6.00 -8.58 -39.71
C LYS A 749 5.68 -7.11 -39.40
N ALA A 750 4.59 -6.57 -39.95
CA ALA A 750 4.13 -5.23 -39.62
C ALA A 750 3.52 -5.13 -38.21
N ALA A 751 2.93 -6.20 -37.69
CA ALA A 751 2.45 -6.30 -36.31
C ALA A 751 3.61 -6.42 -35.32
N ILE A 752 4.61 -7.26 -35.62
CA ILE A 752 5.86 -7.39 -34.85
C ILE A 752 6.69 -6.10 -34.93
N ASP A 753 6.76 -5.42 -36.06
CA ASP A 753 7.44 -4.12 -36.18
C ASP A 753 6.68 -3.01 -35.42
N ARG A 754 5.35 -3.14 -35.25
CA ARG A 754 4.55 -2.28 -34.36
C ARG A 754 4.73 -2.65 -32.88
N GLU A 755 4.84 -3.93 -32.54
CA GLU A 755 5.09 -4.40 -31.17
C GLU A 755 6.52 -4.08 -30.72
N ASN A 756 7.51 -4.30 -31.59
CA ASN A 756 8.91 -3.91 -31.40
C ASN A 756 9.10 -2.38 -31.35
N SER A 757 8.11 -1.59 -31.79
CA SER A 757 8.10 -0.14 -31.57
C SER A 757 7.54 0.29 -30.20
N VAL A 758 6.91 -0.65 -29.46
CA VAL A 758 6.45 -0.47 -28.08
C VAL A 758 7.56 -0.85 -27.09
N TYR A 759 8.43 -1.79 -27.46
CA TYR A 759 9.61 -2.17 -26.69
C TYR A 759 10.72 -1.13 -26.88
N THR A 760 11.16 -0.50 -25.79
CA THR A 760 12.38 0.32 -25.80
C THR A 760 13.58 -0.56 -26.18
N SER A 761 14.59 0.00 -26.85
CA SER A 761 15.84 -0.71 -27.19
C SER A 761 16.48 -1.41 -25.97
N ASP A 762 16.22 -0.88 -24.78
CA ASP A 762 16.64 -1.44 -23.49
C ASP A 762 15.98 -2.79 -23.17
N SER A 763 14.69 -2.93 -23.45
CA SER A 763 13.96 -4.18 -23.18
C SER A 763 14.39 -5.33 -24.10
N VAL A 764 14.69 -5.01 -25.37
CA VAL A 764 15.18 -5.97 -26.36
C VAL A 764 16.61 -6.43 -26.01
N SER A 765 17.46 -5.51 -25.57
CA SER A 765 18.83 -5.84 -25.16
C SER A 765 18.88 -6.65 -23.86
N LEU A 766 18.05 -6.32 -22.87
CA LEU A 766 17.90 -7.09 -21.63
C LEU A 766 17.39 -8.52 -21.88
N SER A 767 16.46 -8.68 -22.82
CA SER A 767 15.94 -9.99 -23.22
C SER A 767 17.02 -10.86 -23.87
N GLN A 768 17.85 -10.29 -24.75
CA GLN A 768 18.97 -11.02 -25.38
C GLN A 768 20.07 -11.40 -24.38
N VAL A 769 20.33 -10.55 -23.37
CA VAL A 769 21.24 -10.86 -22.27
C VAL A 769 20.70 -12.00 -21.42
N ALA A 770 19.40 -12.01 -21.12
CA ALA A 770 18.74 -13.10 -20.39
C ALA A 770 18.79 -14.42 -21.17
N GLU A 771 18.53 -14.40 -22.48
CA GLU A 771 18.56 -15.60 -23.33
C GLU A 771 19.96 -16.25 -23.38
N VAL A 772 21.02 -15.45 -23.42
CA VAL A 772 22.41 -15.94 -23.48
C VAL A 772 22.88 -16.44 -22.12
N ARG A 773 22.45 -15.78 -21.03
CA ARG A 773 22.66 -16.25 -19.66
C ARG A 773 22.03 -17.62 -19.44
N ASP A 774 20.82 -17.82 -19.94
CA ASP A 774 20.07 -19.06 -19.78
C ASP A 774 20.59 -20.18 -20.69
N ARG A 775 21.13 -19.87 -21.88
CA ARG A 775 21.73 -20.87 -22.78
C ARG A 775 23.15 -21.29 -22.43
N SER A 776 23.97 -20.38 -21.92
CA SER A 776 25.43 -20.56 -21.83
C SER A 776 25.94 -20.68 -20.39
N GLY A 777 25.07 -20.48 -19.40
CA GLY A 777 25.40 -20.43 -17.98
C GLY A 777 26.02 -19.09 -17.57
N ALA A 778 25.88 -18.75 -16.28
CA ALA A 778 26.31 -17.47 -15.71
C ALA A 778 27.84 -17.24 -15.72
N GLU A 779 28.64 -18.28 -15.97
CA GLU A 779 30.11 -18.24 -15.90
C GLU A 779 30.82 -18.13 -17.26
N SER A 780 30.08 -18.06 -18.37
CA SER A 780 30.68 -17.94 -19.70
C SER A 780 31.11 -16.48 -20.00
N GLU A 781 32.25 -16.07 -19.45
CA GLU A 781 32.85 -14.72 -19.63
C GLU A 781 32.99 -14.34 -21.11
N THR A 782 33.29 -15.29 -22.00
CA THR A 782 33.56 -15.00 -23.42
C THR A 782 32.31 -14.64 -24.23
N HIS A 783 31.17 -15.31 -23.99
CA HIS A 783 29.92 -15.05 -24.73
C HIS A 783 29.16 -13.84 -24.20
N ILE A 784 29.23 -13.56 -22.89
CA ILE A 784 28.71 -12.32 -22.30
C ILE A 784 29.51 -11.13 -22.84
N ASN A 785 30.84 -11.23 -22.87
CA ASN A 785 31.70 -10.19 -23.43
C ASN A 785 31.45 -9.97 -24.92
N TRP A 786 31.22 -11.02 -25.71
CA TRP A 786 30.88 -10.88 -27.13
C TRP A 786 29.51 -10.23 -27.36
N LEU A 787 28.49 -10.57 -26.56
CA LEU A 787 27.15 -9.99 -26.69
C LEU A 787 27.11 -8.52 -26.28
N VAL A 788 27.80 -8.19 -25.17
CA VAL A 788 27.99 -6.82 -24.69
C VAL A 788 28.73 -6.00 -25.76
N THR A 789 29.80 -6.54 -26.35
CA THR A 789 30.55 -5.89 -27.44
C THR A 789 29.70 -5.70 -28.70
N LYS A 790 28.89 -6.69 -29.09
CA LYS A 790 28.02 -6.63 -30.26
C LYS A 790 26.89 -5.61 -30.10
N ASN A 791 26.28 -5.53 -28.92
CA ASN A 791 25.23 -4.56 -28.62
C ASN A 791 25.79 -3.13 -28.50
N LEU A 792 27.00 -2.98 -27.93
CA LEU A 792 27.70 -1.69 -27.84
C LEU A 792 28.17 -1.15 -29.21
N ILE A 793 28.70 -2.00 -30.09
CA ILE A 793 29.11 -1.58 -31.44
C ILE A 793 27.91 -1.17 -32.31
N ASN A 794 26.77 -1.87 -32.18
CA ASN A 794 25.55 -1.52 -32.91
C ASN A 794 24.90 -0.22 -32.42
N ALA A 795 24.99 0.10 -31.13
CA ALA A 795 24.51 1.36 -30.56
C ALA A 795 25.35 2.58 -31.00
N MET A 796 26.59 2.36 -31.45
CA MET A 796 27.50 3.40 -31.93
C MET A 796 27.39 3.74 -33.42
N VAL A 797 26.43 3.16 -34.15
CA VAL A 797 26.23 3.50 -35.57
C VAL A 797 25.81 4.98 -35.69
N PRO A 798 26.40 5.78 -36.61
CA PRO A 798 26.42 7.25 -36.53
C PRO A 798 25.07 7.98 -36.76
N ALA A 799 23.95 7.25 -36.79
CA ALA A 799 22.68 7.72 -37.33
C ALA A 799 21.70 8.31 -36.30
N HIS A 800 21.90 8.14 -34.99
CA HIS A 800 20.92 8.59 -34.00
C HIS A 800 21.26 10.00 -33.50
N LYS A 801 20.34 10.96 -33.62
CA LYS A 801 20.50 12.34 -33.09
C LYS A 801 20.63 12.30 -31.56
N ALA A 802 21.39 13.25 -31.00
CA ALA A 802 21.64 13.38 -29.57
C ALA A 802 20.33 13.36 -28.75
N SER A 803 20.20 12.34 -27.89
CA SER A 803 19.07 12.09 -26.99
C SER A 803 19.59 11.29 -25.78
N GLU A 804 18.84 11.32 -24.68
CA GLU A 804 19.12 10.78 -23.33
C GLU A 804 19.72 9.35 -23.33
N ASP A 805 19.39 8.54 -24.34
CA ASP A 805 19.94 7.20 -24.57
C ASP A 805 21.49 7.16 -24.57
N ARG A 806 22.15 8.22 -25.08
CA ARG A 806 23.62 8.27 -25.13
C ARG A 806 24.26 8.48 -23.75
N ALA A 807 23.61 9.21 -22.85
CA ALA A 807 24.12 9.44 -21.50
C ALA A 807 24.06 8.16 -20.66
N ILE A 808 22.98 7.39 -20.83
CA ILE A 808 22.80 6.07 -20.20
C ILE A 808 23.82 5.08 -20.75
N ILE A 809 24.09 5.10 -22.06
CA ILE A 809 25.13 4.25 -22.66
C ILE A 809 26.51 4.59 -22.07
N LEU A 810 26.86 5.88 -21.92
CA LEU A 810 28.12 6.28 -21.28
C LEU A 810 28.18 5.87 -19.80
N GLU A 811 27.09 6.02 -19.05
CA GLU A 811 26.99 5.55 -17.66
C GLU A 811 27.22 4.05 -17.54
N ILE A 812 26.59 3.24 -18.42
CA ILE A 812 26.76 1.79 -18.47
C ILE A 812 28.22 1.44 -18.82
N MET A 813 28.82 2.11 -19.79
CA MET A 813 30.22 1.88 -20.18
C MET A 813 31.20 2.22 -19.06
N THR A 814 30.95 3.29 -18.32
CA THR A 814 31.80 3.70 -17.19
C THR A 814 31.64 2.74 -16.01
N SER A 815 30.40 2.35 -15.72
CA SER A 815 30.07 1.39 -14.65
C SER A 815 30.67 0.01 -14.93
N LEU A 816 30.62 -0.46 -16.18
CA LEU A 816 31.29 -1.69 -16.60
C LEU A 816 32.81 -1.53 -16.55
N GLY A 817 33.35 -0.36 -16.89
CA GLY A 817 34.77 0.02 -16.75
C GLY A 817 35.29 -0.14 -15.34
N ILE A 818 34.50 0.28 -14.35
CA ILE A 818 34.79 0.10 -12.91
C ILE A 818 34.76 -1.38 -12.52
N LEU A 819 33.80 -2.15 -13.04
CA LEU A 819 33.62 -3.57 -12.69
C LEU A 819 34.66 -4.48 -13.35
N GLN A 820 35.21 -4.11 -14.51
CA GLN A 820 36.21 -4.89 -15.27
C GLN A 820 37.32 -4.03 -15.88
N PRO A 821 38.21 -3.43 -15.06
CA PRO A 821 39.17 -2.41 -15.49
C PRO A 821 40.23 -2.89 -16.49
N SER A 822 40.56 -4.19 -16.49
CA SER A 822 41.56 -4.78 -17.40
C SER A 822 41.00 -5.17 -18.77
N ALA A 823 39.70 -5.44 -18.89
CA ALA A 823 39.08 -5.89 -20.14
C ALA A 823 38.73 -4.71 -21.05
N ILE A 824 38.19 -3.62 -20.48
CA ILE A 824 37.58 -2.54 -21.26
C ILE A 824 38.62 -1.63 -21.94
N SER A 825 39.79 -1.42 -21.32
CA SER A 825 40.90 -0.70 -21.95
C SER A 825 41.40 -1.35 -23.25
N THR A 826 41.26 -2.68 -23.36
CA THR A 826 41.60 -3.43 -24.59
C THR A 826 40.46 -3.50 -25.60
N LEU A 827 39.21 -3.40 -25.15
CA LEU A 827 38.00 -3.52 -25.98
C LEU A 827 37.57 -2.19 -26.60
N ILE A 828 37.71 -1.06 -25.88
CA ILE A 828 37.27 0.27 -26.33
C ILE A 828 38.36 1.31 -25.97
N PRO A 829 39.47 1.34 -26.72
CA PRO A 829 40.61 2.20 -26.40
C PRO A 829 40.29 3.70 -26.42
N ASP A 830 39.26 4.10 -27.18
CA ASP A 830 38.90 5.51 -27.43
C ASP A 830 37.79 6.03 -26.48
N LEU A 831 37.46 5.30 -25.41
CA LEU A 831 36.37 5.64 -24.50
C LEU A 831 36.50 7.07 -23.90
N PRO A 832 37.68 7.53 -23.43
CA PRO A 832 37.84 8.90 -22.94
C PRO A 832 37.50 9.97 -24.00
N LEU A 833 37.88 9.74 -25.26
CA LEU A 833 37.60 10.66 -26.37
C LEU A 833 36.10 10.73 -26.68
N LEU A 834 35.38 9.62 -26.58
CA LEU A 834 33.93 9.56 -26.80
C LEU A 834 33.18 10.34 -25.70
N ILE A 835 33.57 10.18 -24.43
CA ILE A 835 33.00 10.93 -23.31
C ILE A 835 33.29 12.44 -23.46
N MET A 836 34.53 12.81 -23.81
CA MET A 836 34.90 14.21 -24.05
C MET A 836 34.14 14.84 -25.23
N ARG A 837 33.87 14.07 -26.30
CA ARG A 837 33.09 14.53 -27.45
C ARG A 837 31.65 14.83 -27.06
N GLU A 838 31.01 13.98 -26.27
CA GLU A 838 29.64 14.20 -25.79
C GLU A 838 29.57 15.35 -24.78
N LEU A 839 30.57 15.51 -23.90
CA LEU A 839 30.71 16.71 -23.06
C LEU A 839 30.74 18.00 -23.89
N ARG A 840 31.53 18.03 -24.99
CA ARG A 840 31.56 19.20 -25.90
C ARG A 840 30.21 19.43 -26.58
N LEU A 841 29.48 18.38 -26.94
CA LEU A 841 28.16 18.51 -27.53
C LEU A 841 27.14 19.04 -26.52
N ALA A 842 27.16 18.55 -25.27
CA ALA A 842 26.31 19.01 -24.18
C ALA A 842 26.58 20.48 -23.79
N LEU A 843 27.85 20.89 -23.76
CA LEU A 843 28.23 22.28 -23.55
C LEU A 843 27.72 23.19 -24.69
N ARG A 844 27.84 22.75 -25.95
CA ARG A 844 27.37 23.50 -27.13
C ARG A 844 25.85 23.53 -27.28
N SER A 845 25.12 22.50 -26.86
CA SER A 845 23.65 22.48 -26.93
C SER A 845 23.00 23.44 -25.92
N ARG A 846 23.69 23.74 -24.80
CA ARG A 846 23.23 24.66 -23.75
C ARG A 846 23.01 26.09 -24.26
N ASP A 847 23.74 26.50 -25.29
CA ASP A 847 23.58 27.80 -25.95
C ASP A 847 22.30 27.89 -26.82
N THR A 848 21.67 26.76 -27.15
CA THR A 848 20.54 26.74 -28.11
C THR A 848 19.23 26.20 -27.54
N LYS A 849 19.26 25.39 -26.48
CA LYS A 849 18.07 24.90 -25.78
C LYS A 849 18.30 24.76 -24.28
N ARG A 850 17.28 25.11 -23.50
CA ARG A 850 17.15 24.96 -22.04
C ARG A 850 16.93 23.49 -21.62
N ASP A 851 17.58 22.53 -22.29
CA ASP A 851 17.51 21.12 -21.93
C ASP A 851 18.66 20.79 -20.97
N SER A 852 18.33 20.34 -19.76
CA SER A 852 19.26 20.04 -18.67
C SER A 852 19.82 18.63 -18.79
N THR A 853 20.69 18.35 -19.76
CA THR A 853 21.58 17.19 -19.63
C THR A 853 22.63 17.48 -18.56
N PRO A 854 22.81 16.64 -17.52
CA PRO A 854 23.69 16.95 -16.41
C PRO A 854 25.16 16.80 -16.82
N VAL A 855 25.77 17.91 -17.28
CA VAL A 855 27.21 18.03 -17.57
C VAL A 855 28.07 17.48 -16.41
N GLY A 856 27.58 17.62 -15.17
CA GLY A 856 28.24 17.09 -13.97
C GLY A 856 28.34 15.55 -13.92
N ALA A 857 27.35 14.81 -14.42
CA ALA A 857 27.40 13.35 -14.45
C ALA A 857 28.44 12.87 -15.47
N THR A 858 28.47 13.48 -16.66
CA THR A 858 29.41 13.13 -17.72
C THR A 858 30.87 13.48 -17.36
N LEU A 859 31.09 14.53 -16.57
CA LEU A 859 32.41 14.85 -15.99
C LEU A 859 32.87 13.82 -14.96
N LEU A 860 31.96 13.35 -14.09
CA LEU A 860 32.26 12.29 -13.13
C LEU A 860 32.57 10.98 -13.83
N PHE A 861 31.88 10.68 -14.93
CA PHE A 861 32.17 9.51 -15.75
C PHE A 861 33.55 9.60 -16.43
N LEU A 862 33.92 10.75 -16.98
CA LEU A 862 35.26 10.97 -17.52
C LEU A 862 36.35 10.79 -16.44
N ALA A 863 36.15 11.40 -15.27
CA ALA A 863 37.07 11.29 -14.14
C ALA A 863 37.23 9.84 -13.66
N SER A 864 36.13 9.10 -13.57
CA SER A 864 36.14 7.68 -13.20
C SER A 864 36.82 6.82 -14.26
N ALA A 865 36.55 7.05 -15.55
CA ALA A 865 37.23 6.33 -16.63
C ALA A 865 38.75 6.55 -16.61
N LEU A 866 39.20 7.78 -16.39
CA LEU A 866 40.63 8.10 -16.28
C LEU A 866 41.28 7.50 -15.02
N HIS A 867 40.56 7.39 -13.90
CA HIS A 867 41.04 6.67 -12.70
C HIS A 867 41.26 5.17 -12.99
N THR A 868 40.42 4.55 -13.81
CA THR A 868 40.49 3.08 -14.02
C THR A 868 41.68 2.59 -14.83
N SER A 869 42.35 3.47 -15.61
CA SER A 869 43.50 3.07 -16.43
C SER A 869 44.61 4.14 -16.46
N PRO A 870 45.85 3.80 -16.03
CA PRO A 870 46.97 4.73 -16.03
C PRO A 870 47.41 5.13 -17.45
N SER A 871 47.18 4.28 -18.46
CA SER A 871 47.51 4.61 -19.86
C SER A 871 46.61 5.71 -20.40
N TRP A 872 45.32 5.68 -20.07
CA TRP A 872 44.37 6.71 -20.47
C TRP A 872 44.59 8.02 -19.74
N LEU A 873 44.96 7.95 -18.45
CA LEU A 873 45.37 9.13 -17.71
C LEU A 873 46.57 9.81 -18.39
N GLN A 874 47.60 9.05 -18.76
CA GLN A 874 48.78 9.64 -19.44
C GLN A 874 48.46 10.20 -20.83
N GLU A 875 47.59 9.52 -21.59
CA GLU A 875 47.31 9.87 -22.98
C GLU A 875 46.30 11.02 -23.12
N TYR A 876 45.28 11.08 -22.27
CA TYR A 876 44.14 12.00 -22.42
C TYR A 876 44.05 13.10 -21.34
N TRP A 877 44.98 13.17 -20.38
CA TRP A 877 44.95 14.17 -19.30
C TRP A 877 44.92 15.61 -19.80
N MET A 878 45.71 15.95 -20.82
CA MET A 878 45.76 17.32 -21.35
C MET A 878 44.41 17.75 -21.92
N GLU A 879 43.76 16.87 -22.69
CA GLU A 879 42.46 17.14 -23.30
C GLU A 879 41.34 17.19 -22.26
N ALA A 880 41.42 16.33 -21.24
CA ALA A 880 40.50 16.34 -20.10
C ALA A 880 40.65 17.61 -19.26
N ALA A 881 41.88 18.09 -19.05
CA ALA A 881 42.16 19.33 -18.31
C ALA A 881 41.61 20.57 -19.04
N GLU A 882 41.77 20.63 -20.38
CA GLU A 882 41.16 21.69 -21.20
C GLU A 882 39.63 21.67 -21.10
N MET A 883 39.02 20.48 -21.18
CA MET A 883 37.57 20.30 -21.02
C MET A 883 37.06 20.70 -19.62
N MET A 884 37.79 20.33 -18.57
CA MET A 884 37.46 20.72 -17.20
C MET A 884 37.57 22.24 -17.00
N ALA A 885 38.58 22.88 -17.60
CA ALA A 885 38.71 24.34 -17.61
C ALA A 885 37.52 25.00 -18.32
N GLU A 886 37.10 24.48 -19.47
CA GLU A 886 35.91 24.94 -20.20
C GLU A 886 34.65 24.81 -19.32
N CYS A 887 34.46 23.67 -18.66
CA CYS A 887 33.35 23.44 -17.71
C CYS A 887 33.35 24.44 -16.52
N ILE A 888 34.52 24.78 -15.95
CA ILE A 888 34.61 25.80 -14.89
C ILE A 888 34.16 27.16 -15.42
N THR A 889 34.60 27.55 -16.62
CA THR A 889 34.23 28.85 -17.21
C THR A 889 32.73 28.94 -17.53
N THR A 890 32.06 27.81 -17.75
CA THR A 890 30.61 27.74 -17.99
C THR A 890 29.75 27.57 -16.72
N GLY A 891 30.35 27.63 -15.52
CA GLY A 891 29.64 27.66 -14.23
C GLY A 891 29.50 26.31 -13.51
N GLU A 892 30.16 25.23 -13.98
CA GLU A 892 30.07 23.88 -13.40
C GLU A 892 31.26 23.55 -12.45
N ALA A 893 31.80 24.57 -11.76
CA ALA A 893 33.03 24.43 -10.98
C ALA A 893 32.97 23.34 -9.89
N LEU A 894 31.79 23.11 -9.29
CA LEU A 894 31.62 22.15 -8.19
C LEU A 894 31.67 20.69 -8.69
N SER A 895 31.12 20.42 -9.88
CA SER A 895 31.17 19.11 -10.52
C SER A 895 32.58 18.77 -10.99
N VAL A 896 33.32 19.77 -11.49
CA VAL A 896 34.74 19.64 -11.86
C VAL A 896 35.60 19.34 -10.64
N LEU A 897 35.43 20.05 -9.51
CA LEU A 897 36.18 19.78 -8.28
C LEU A 897 35.99 18.35 -7.77
N ARG A 898 34.76 17.83 -7.79
CA ARG A 898 34.46 16.44 -7.40
C ARG A 898 35.11 15.42 -8.34
N GLY A 899 35.13 15.67 -9.65
CA GLY A 899 35.83 14.81 -10.60
C GLY A 899 37.35 14.86 -10.43
N LEU A 900 37.91 16.02 -10.08
CA LEU A 900 39.34 16.21 -9.88
C LEU A 900 39.87 15.48 -8.65
N ASP A 901 39.10 15.43 -7.56
CA ASP A 901 39.43 14.62 -6.37
C ASP A 901 39.61 13.13 -6.73
N VAL A 902 38.73 12.61 -7.61
CA VAL A 902 38.81 11.22 -8.10
C VAL A 902 40.05 11.01 -8.98
N VAL A 903 40.42 11.94 -9.85
CA VAL A 903 41.63 11.76 -10.66
C VAL A 903 42.90 11.92 -9.82
N LEU A 904 42.90 12.83 -8.83
CA LEU A 904 44.04 13.03 -7.93
C LEU A 904 44.31 11.83 -7.03
N SER A 905 43.27 11.07 -6.62
CA SER A 905 43.49 9.81 -5.91
C SER A 905 44.26 8.80 -6.76
N ALA A 906 43.96 8.71 -8.06
CA ALA A 906 44.66 7.83 -9.00
C ALA A 906 46.12 8.23 -9.28
N VAL A 907 46.50 9.50 -9.09
CA VAL A 907 47.88 9.98 -9.23
C VAL A 907 48.68 9.79 -7.94
N SER A 908 48.00 9.65 -6.79
CA SER A 908 48.62 9.48 -5.48
C SER A 908 48.94 8.03 -5.10
N GLU A 909 48.34 7.06 -5.80
CA GLU A 909 48.71 5.63 -5.79
C GLU A 909 49.78 5.34 -6.85
#